data_AF-Q9WU23-F1
#
_entry.id   AF-Q9WU23-F1
#
_cell.length_a   1.000
_cell.length_b   1.000
_cell.length_c   1.000
_cell.angle_alpha   90.00
_cell.angle_beta   90.00
_cell.angle_gamma   90.00
#
_symmetry.space_group_name_H-M   'P 1'
#
loop_
_entity.id
_entity.type
_entity.pdbx_description
1 polymer ?
#
loop_
_entity_poly.entity_id
_entity_poly.type
_entity_poly.pdbx_seq_one_letter_code
_entity_poly.pdbx_strand_id
1 'polypeptide(L)'
;MKLKKQVTVCGAAIFCVAVFSLYLMLDRVQHDPARHQNGGNFPRSQISVLQNRIEQLEQLLEENHDIISRIKDSVLELTANAEGPPALLPYHTANGSWAVLPEPRPSFFSVSPQDCQFALGGRGQKPELQMLTVSEDLPFDNVEGGVWRQGFDISYSPNDWDTEDLQVFVVPHSHNDPGWIKTFDKYYTEQTQHILNSMVSKLQEDPRRRFLWAEVSFFAKWWDNISAQKRAAVRRLVGNGQLEIATGGWVMPDEANSHYFALVDQLIEGHQWLERNLGATPRSGWAVDPFGHSSTMPYLLRRANLTSMLIQRVHYAIKKHFAATHSLEFMWRQMWDSDSSTDIFCHMMPFYSYDVPHTCGPDPKICCQFDFKRLPGGRINCPWKVPPRAITEANVADRAALLLDQYRKKSRLFRSNVLLVPLGDDFRYDKPQEWDAQFFNYQRLFDFLNSKPEFHVQAQFGTLSEYFDALYKRTGVEPGARPPGFPVLSGDFFSYADREDHYWTGYYTSRPFYKSLDRVLEAHLRGAEILYSLALAHARRSGLAGQYPLSDFALLTEARRTLGLFQHHDAITGTAKEAVVVDYGVRLLRSLVSLKQVIINAAHYLVLGDQETYSFDPGTPFLQMDDSRVSHDALPERTVIRLDSSPRFVVVFNPLEQERLSVVSLLVNSPRVRVLSEEGQPLSVQISVHWSSATDMVPDVYQVSVPVRLPGLGLGVLQLQPDLDGPYTLQSSVRVYLNGVKLSVSRQSAFPVRVVDSGASDFAISNRYMQVWFSGLTGLLK
;
A
#
# COMPACT_ATOMS: atom_id res chain seq x y z
N MET A 1 20.48 50.64 35.38
CA MET A 1 19.61 51.11 34.28
C MET A 1 20.34 51.72 33.06
N LYS A 2 21.61 51.36 32.77
CA LYS A 2 22.33 51.82 31.56
C LYS A 2 22.65 50.72 30.53
N LEU A 3 22.54 49.42 30.87
CA LEU A 3 22.89 48.32 29.96
C LEU A 3 21.76 47.90 28.98
N LYS A 4 20.49 48.15 29.31
CA LYS A 4 19.35 47.75 28.45
C LYS A 4 19.14 48.66 27.23
N LYS A 5 19.67 49.88 27.20
CA LYS A 5 19.55 50.78 26.04
C LYS A 5 20.59 50.52 24.95
N GLN A 6 21.78 50.00 25.28
CA GLN A 6 22.82 49.70 24.29
C GLN A 6 22.52 48.45 23.46
N VAL A 7 21.91 47.41 24.05
CA VAL A 7 21.59 46.17 23.33
C VAL A 7 20.47 46.37 22.30
N THR A 8 19.46 47.18 22.61
CA THR A 8 18.38 47.50 21.66
C THR A 8 18.85 48.39 20.51
N VAL A 9 19.79 49.32 20.78
CA VAL A 9 20.38 50.18 19.75
C VAL A 9 21.34 49.39 18.85
N CYS A 10 22.12 48.46 19.40
CA CYS A 10 22.96 47.56 18.60
C CYS A 10 22.13 46.58 17.76
N GLY A 11 21.04 46.02 18.31
CA GLY A 11 20.14 45.13 17.58
C GLY A 11 19.41 45.82 16.42
N ALA A 12 18.93 47.06 16.64
CA ALA A 12 18.31 47.87 15.59
C ALA A 12 19.32 48.30 14.51
N ALA A 13 20.56 48.63 14.89
CA ALA A 13 21.61 48.98 13.93
C ALA A 13 22.01 47.79 13.05
N ILE A 14 22.10 46.58 13.60
CA ILE A 14 22.41 45.36 12.83
C ILE A 14 21.26 45.00 11.89
N PHE A 15 20.01 45.15 12.33
CA PHE A 15 18.83 44.94 11.48
C PHE A 15 18.77 45.95 10.31
N CYS A 16 19.03 47.23 10.57
CA CYS A 16 19.10 48.25 9.53
C CYS A 16 20.25 47.98 8.54
N VAL A 17 21.43 47.56 9.01
CA VAL A 17 22.55 47.22 8.12
C VAL A 17 22.24 45.99 7.27
N ALA A 18 21.56 44.98 7.81
CA ALA A 18 21.17 43.79 7.07
C ALA A 18 20.11 44.10 5.99
N VAL A 19 19.10 44.91 6.30
CA VAL A 19 18.08 45.35 5.35
C VAL A 19 18.69 46.26 4.27
N PHE A 20 19.57 47.19 4.64
CA PHE A 20 20.24 48.08 3.69
C PHE A 20 21.24 47.33 2.79
N SER A 21 21.87 46.26 3.31
CA SER A 21 22.75 45.38 2.53
C SER A 21 21.99 44.47 1.57
N LEU A 22 20.79 44.01 1.95
CA LEU A 22 19.88 43.27 1.06
C LEU A 22 19.34 44.19 -0.06
N TYR A 23 19.02 45.43 0.29
CA TYR A 23 18.59 46.46 -0.66
C TYR A 23 19.71 46.83 -1.65
N LEU A 24 20.95 47.03 -1.17
CA LEU A 24 22.11 47.30 -2.03
C LEU A 24 22.53 46.10 -2.89
N MET A 25 22.27 44.86 -2.46
CA MET A 25 22.45 43.67 -3.30
C MET A 25 21.40 43.59 -4.41
N LEU A 26 20.13 43.89 -4.10
CA LEU A 26 19.05 43.93 -5.09
C LEU A 26 19.26 45.07 -6.11
N ASP A 27 19.77 46.23 -5.65
CA ASP A 27 20.07 47.38 -6.49
C ASP A 27 21.30 47.13 -7.41
N ARG A 28 22.28 46.34 -6.95
CA ARG A 28 23.41 45.89 -7.78
C ARG A 28 23.08 44.84 -8.84
N VAL A 29 21.95 44.13 -8.70
CA VAL A 29 21.48 43.19 -9.74
C VAL A 29 20.72 43.94 -10.85
N GLN A 30 20.25 45.17 -10.59
CA GLN A 30 19.46 45.94 -11.55
C GLN A 30 20.23 47.06 -12.29
N HIS A 31 21.45 47.41 -11.90
CA HIS A 31 22.26 48.41 -12.61
C HIS A 31 23.75 48.03 -12.65
N ASP A 32 24.20 47.42 -13.75
CA ASP A 32 25.60 47.52 -14.17
C ASP A 32 25.67 48.38 -15.45
N PRO A 33 26.20 49.62 -15.36
CA PRO A 33 26.34 50.52 -16.50
C PRO A 33 27.64 50.25 -17.27
N ALA A 34 27.52 50.34 -18.59
CA ALA A 34 28.50 50.04 -19.62
C ALA A 34 29.93 50.60 -19.44
N ARG A 35 30.93 49.85 -19.94
CA ARG A 35 32.13 50.46 -20.56
C ARG A 35 32.63 49.71 -21.80
N HIS A 36 32.30 50.33 -22.94
CA HIS A 36 32.79 50.27 -24.31
C HIS A 36 34.11 49.54 -24.65
N GLN A 37 34.09 48.77 -25.74
CA GLN A 37 34.85 49.11 -26.96
C GLN A 37 34.29 48.48 -28.26
N ASN A 38 34.24 49.33 -29.29
CA ASN A 38 34.17 49.12 -30.75
C ASN A 38 32.85 48.69 -31.43
N GLY A 39 32.43 49.57 -32.35
CA GLY A 39 31.19 49.49 -33.10
C GLY A 39 31.19 48.47 -34.24
N GLY A 40 29.98 48.04 -34.57
CA GLY A 40 29.67 47.22 -35.74
C GLY A 40 28.19 46.84 -35.73
N ASN A 41 27.40 47.49 -36.60
CA ASN A 41 26.04 47.14 -37.07
C ASN A 41 25.17 46.19 -36.23
N PHE A 42 24.11 46.72 -35.62
CA PHE A 42 22.95 45.93 -35.21
C PHE A 42 22.18 45.44 -36.45
N PRO A 43 21.98 44.12 -36.65
CA PRO A 43 21.22 43.61 -37.79
C PRO A 43 19.71 43.85 -37.58
N ARG A 44 19.05 44.43 -38.59
CA ARG A 44 17.58 44.62 -38.66
C ARG A 44 16.77 43.33 -38.38
N SER A 45 17.37 42.15 -38.51
CA SER A 45 16.73 40.86 -38.26
C SER A 45 16.46 40.54 -36.79
N GLN A 46 17.18 41.12 -35.83
CA GLN A 46 16.91 40.86 -34.40
C GLN A 46 15.79 41.73 -33.85
N ILE A 47 15.63 42.96 -34.39
CA ILE A 47 14.51 43.83 -34.04
C ILE A 47 13.19 43.24 -34.56
N SER A 48 13.16 42.69 -35.78
CA SER A 48 11.97 42.03 -36.31
C SER A 48 11.58 40.77 -35.52
N VAL A 49 12.54 40.03 -34.97
CA VAL A 49 12.27 38.86 -34.12
C VAL A 49 11.68 39.26 -32.77
N LEU A 50 12.13 40.37 -32.18
CA LEU A 50 11.55 40.92 -30.97
C LEU A 50 10.15 41.48 -31.21
N GLN A 51 9.94 42.16 -32.34
CA GLN A 51 8.64 42.70 -32.74
C GLN A 51 7.61 41.57 -32.96
N ASN A 52 8.00 40.52 -33.69
CA ASN A 52 7.14 39.33 -33.87
C ASN A 52 6.81 38.63 -32.54
N ARG A 53 7.76 38.57 -31.59
CA ARG A 53 7.49 37.97 -30.27
C ARG A 53 6.54 38.81 -29.42
N ILE A 54 6.59 40.14 -29.54
CA ILE A 54 5.66 41.04 -28.86
C ILE A 54 4.26 40.91 -29.47
N GLU A 55 4.14 40.93 -30.80
CA GLU A 55 2.84 40.70 -31.47
C GLU A 55 2.25 39.32 -31.13
N GLN A 56 3.09 38.28 -31.08
CA GLN A 56 2.64 36.93 -30.71
C GLN A 56 2.21 36.84 -29.23
N LEU A 57 2.86 37.60 -28.34
CA LEU A 57 2.46 37.69 -26.93
C LEU A 57 1.16 38.48 -26.76
N GLU A 58 0.97 39.57 -27.51
CA GLU A 58 -0.27 40.34 -27.51
C GLU A 58 -1.44 39.49 -28.03
N GLN A 59 -1.23 38.73 -29.11
CA GLN A 59 -2.24 37.81 -29.64
C GLN A 59 -2.61 36.70 -28.64
N LEU A 60 -1.62 36.11 -27.95
CA LEU A 60 -1.88 35.12 -26.89
C LEU A 60 -2.59 35.71 -25.67
N LEU A 61 -2.37 37.00 -25.38
CA LEU A 61 -3.05 37.70 -24.30
C LEU A 61 -4.51 37.98 -24.65
N GLU A 62 -4.77 38.34 -25.91
CA GLU A 62 -6.10 38.56 -26.45
C GLU A 62 -6.88 37.24 -26.51
N GLU A 63 -6.28 36.16 -26.99
CA GLU A 63 -6.86 34.81 -26.96
C GLU A 63 -7.17 34.33 -25.54
N ASN A 64 -6.27 34.58 -24.58
CA ASN A 64 -6.54 34.26 -23.18
C ASN A 64 -7.66 35.12 -22.60
N HIS A 65 -7.76 36.40 -22.98
CA HIS A 65 -8.87 37.26 -22.54
C HIS A 65 -10.21 36.75 -23.08
N ASP A 66 -10.22 36.29 -24.33
CA ASP A 66 -11.37 35.69 -24.98
C ASP A 66 -11.77 34.34 -24.34
N ILE A 67 -10.79 33.49 -24.01
CA ILE A 67 -11.01 32.23 -23.27
C ILE A 67 -11.57 32.53 -21.88
N ILE A 68 -11.01 33.51 -21.16
CA ILE A 68 -11.49 33.92 -19.84
C ILE A 68 -12.90 34.51 -19.94
N SER A 69 -13.20 35.29 -20.98
CA SER A 69 -14.56 35.79 -21.22
C SER A 69 -15.52 34.64 -21.48
N ARG A 70 -15.17 33.67 -22.32
CA ARG A 70 -16.01 32.49 -22.59
C ARG A 70 -16.18 31.60 -21.37
N ILE A 71 -15.16 31.45 -20.53
CA ILE A 71 -15.26 30.75 -19.24
C ILE A 71 -16.18 31.53 -18.31
N LYS A 72 -16.06 32.85 -18.24
CA LYS A 72 -16.92 33.71 -17.42
C LYS A 72 -18.38 33.64 -17.89
N ASP A 73 -18.63 33.67 -19.20
CA ASP A 73 -19.96 33.55 -19.78
C ASP A 73 -20.53 32.14 -19.58
N SER A 74 -19.69 31.09 -19.71
CA SER A 74 -20.08 29.71 -19.37
C SER A 74 -20.39 29.54 -17.89
N VAL A 75 -19.62 30.19 -17.01
CA VAL A 75 -19.87 30.19 -15.55
C VAL A 75 -21.13 30.98 -15.22
N LEU A 76 -21.42 32.08 -15.93
CA LEU A 76 -22.65 32.85 -15.79
C LEU A 76 -23.88 32.09 -16.31
N GLU A 77 -23.77 31.32 -17.40
CA GLU A 77 -24.83 30.40 -17.86
C GLU A 77 -25.04 29.22 -16.90
N LEU A 78 -23.95 28.68 -16.34
CA LEU A 78 -24.01 27.63 -15.32
C LEU A 78 -24.62 28.13 -14.00
N THR A 79 -24.39 29.38 -13.64
CA THR A 79 -24.96 30.00 -12.42
C THR A 79 -26.35 30.58 -12.63
N ALA A 80 -26.71 31.04 -13.82
CA ALA A 80 -28.08 31.46 -14.17
C ALA A 80 -29.07 30.28 -14.17
N ASN A 81 -28.58 29.05 -14.37
CA ASN A 81 -29.34 27.81 -14.21
C ASN A 81 -29.07 27.09 -12.87
N ALA A 82 -28.39 27.73 -11.91
CA ALA A 82 -28.09 27.17 -10.59
C ALA A 82 -29.18 27.43 -9.53
N GLU A 83 -30.41 27.77 -9.93
CA GLU A 83 -31.57 27.33 -9.17
C GLU A 83 -31.78 25.85 -9.49
N GLY A 84 -30.99 24.99 -8.81
CA GLY A 84 -31.27 23.56 -8.81
C GLY A 84 -32.74 23.34 -8.42
N PRO A 85 -33.45 22.40 -9.05
CA PRO A 85 -34.81 22.10 -8.63
C PRO A 85 -34.78 21.80 -7.12
N PRO A 86 -35.78 22.28 -6.35
CA PRO A 86 -35.82 22.07 -4.91
C PRO A 86 -35.56 20.59 -4.62
N ALA A 87 -34.71 20.29 -3.65
CA ALA A 87 -34.43 18.92 -3.23
C ALA A 87 -35.77 18.19 -3.09
N LEU A 88 -36.01 17.24 -3.99
CA LEU A 88 -37.29 16.55 -4.11
C LEU A 88 -37.44 15.63 -2.90
N LEU A 89 -38.05 16.16 -1.84
CA LEU A 89 -38.33 15.44 -0.60
C LEU A 89 -39.22 14.23 -0.89
N PRO A 90 -39.12 13.16 -0.09
CA PRO A 90 -40.06 12.05 -0.15
C PRO A 90 -41.49 12.59 -0.01
N TYR A 91 -42.45 12.04 -0.77
CA TYR A 91 -43.86 12.44 -0.72
C TYR A 91 -44.73 11.29 -0.22
N HIS A 92 -45.85 11.64 0.41
CA HIS A 92 -46.78 10.68 0.98
C HIS A 92 -47.67 10.10 -0.14
N THR A 93 -47.60 8.79 -0.37
CA THR A 93 -48.47 8.11 -1.34
C THR A 93 -49.85 7.84 -0.74
N ALA A 94 -50.88 7.73 -1.59
CA ALA A 94 -52.26 7.44 -1.17
C ALA A 94 -52.41 6.10 -0.40
N ASN A 95 -51.42 5.21 -0.48
CA ASN A 95 -51.38 3.92 0.22
C ASN A 95 -50.67 3.98 1.59
N GLY A 96 -50.32 5.17 2.10
CA GLY A 96 -49.69 5.33 3.43
C GLY A 96 -48.18 5.08 3.46
N SER A 97 -47.53 4.93 2.31
CA SER A 97 -46.08 4.80 2.19
C SER A 97 -45.42 6.10 1.74
N TRP A 98 -44.24 6.42 2.29
CA TRP A 98 -43.40 7.50 1.74
C TRP A 98 -42.67 7.01 0.50
N ALA A 99 -42.82 7.72 -0.62
CA ALA A 99 -42.09 7.48 -1.85
C ALA A 99 -41.01 8.55 -2.03
N VAL A 100 -39.75 8.13 -2.10
CA VAL A 100 -38.68 8.98 -2.64
C VAL A 100 -38.97 9.12 -4.14
N LEU A 101 -38.91 10.31 -4.74
CA LEU A 101 -39.08 10.44 -6.20
C LEU A 101 -38.01 9.60 -6.93
N PRO A 102 -38.29 9.07 -8.14
CA PRO A 102 -37.27 8.38 -8.93
C PRO A 102 -36.06 9.30 -9.12
N GLU A 103 -34.85 8.84 -8.83
CA GLU A 103 -33.70 9.51 -9.40
C GLU A 103 -33.82 9.40 -10.94
N PRO A 104 -33.61 10.48 -11.70
CA PRO A 104 -33.49 10.38 -13.15
C PRO A 104 -32.22 9.62 -13.56
N ARG A 105 -31.33 9.31 -12.60
CA ARG A 105 -30.14 8.50 -12.82
C ARG A 105 -30.44 7.03 -12.48
N PRO A 106 -30.20 6.10 -13.41
CA PRO A 106 -30.40 4.68 -13.16
C PRO A 106 -29.46 4.20 -12.03
N SER A 107 -29.95 3.27 -11.22
CA SER A 107 -29.19 2.58 -10.14
C SER A 107 -27.98 1.80 -10.67
N PHE A 108 -27.94 1.61 -11.98
CA PHE A 108 -26.83 1.12 -12.76
C PHE A 108 -26.42 2.24 -13.70
N PHE A 109 -25.19 2.73 -13.60
CA PHE A 109 -24.64 3.53 -14.69
C PHE A 109 -24.71 2.68 -15.96
N SER A 110 -25.45 3.15 -16.97
CA SER A 110 -25.24 2.63 -18.32
C SER A 110 -23.82 3.04 -18.68
N VAL A 111 -22.87 2.11 -18.60
CA VAL A 111 -21.52 2.37 -19.08
C VAL A 111 -21.66 2.70 -20.55
N SER A 112 -21.24 3.90 -20.96
CA SER A 112 -21.25 4.24 -22.37
C SER A 112 -20.40 3.19 -23.10
N PRO A 113 -20.82 2.70 -24.28
CA PRO A 113 -19.95 1.85 -25.09
C PRO A 113 -18.57 2.50 -25.35
N GLN A 114 -18.50 3.83 -25.27
CA GLN A 114 -17.26 4.62 -25.34
C GLN A 114 -16.41 4.50 -24.06
N ASP A 115 -17.01 4.45 -22.87
CA ASP A 115 -16.29 4.21 -21.60
C ASP A 115 -15.79 2.75 -21.50
N CYS A 116 -16.49 1.83 -22.17
CA CYS A 116 -16.03 0.46 -22.39
C CYS A 116 -14.88 0.38 -23.40
N GLN A 117 -14.47 1.44 -24.11
CA GLN A 117 -13.36 1.38 -25.06
C GLN A 117 -12.02 1.05 -24.42
N PHE A 118 -11.85 1.24 -23.10
CA PHE A 118 -10.68 0.72 -22.40
C PHE A 118 -10.68 -0.81 -22.31
N ALA A 119 -11.85 -1.43 -22.05
CA ALA A 119 -12.01 -2.88 -21.98
C ALA A 119 -12.22 -3.55 -23.36
N LEU A 120 -12.70 -2.79 -24.35
CA LEU A 120 -12.96 -3.19 -25.73
C LEU A 120 -11.87 -2.74 -26.70
N GLY A 121 -10.92 -1.92 -26.23
CA GLY A 121 -9.81 -1.35 -26.98
C GLY A 121 -8.95 -2.44 -27.57
N GLY A 122 -8.59 -2.27 -28.84
CA GLY A 122 -8.07 -3.32 -29.71
C GLY A 122 -7.06 -4.21 -29.02
N ARG A 123 -7.25 -5.53 -29.15
CA ARG A 123 -6.30 -6.56 -28.71
C ARG A 123 -4.92 -6.15 -29.22
N GLY A 124 -4.09 -5.56 -28.36
CA GLY A 124 -2.67 -5.44 -28.58
C GLY A 124 -2.08 -6.83 -28.84
N GLN A 125 -0.78 -6.92 -29.11
CA GLN A 125 -0.16 -8.24 -29.19
C GLN A 125 -0.51 -9.04 -27.92
N LYS A 126 -1.23 -10.15 -28.10
CA LYS A 126 -1.57 -11.04 -26.99
C LYS A 126 -0.26 -11.43 -26.32
N PRO A 127 -0.20 -11.42 -24.98
CA PRO A 127 0.98 -11.90 -24.28
C PRO A 127 1.23 -13.35 -24.70
N GLU A 128 2.51 -13.70 -24.86
CA GLU A 128 2.93 -15.04 -25.24
C GLU A 128 2.53 -16.07 -24.18
N LEU A 129 2.50 -15.64 -22.91
CA LEU A 129 2.08 -16.43 -21.77
C LEU A 129 0.88 -15.77 -21.08
N GLN A 130 -0.19 -16.54 -20.89
CA GLN A 130 -1.35 -16.12 -20.11
C GLN A 130 -1.61 -17.19 -19.05
N MET A 131 -1.59 -16.79 -17.76
CA MET A 131 -1.55 -17.75 -16.66
C MET A 131 -2.79 -18.64 -16.53
N LEU A 132 -3.96 -18.18 -16.95
CA LEU A 132 -5.16 -19.01 -16.99
C LEU A 132 -5.00 -20.13 -18.02
N THR A 133 -4.54 -19.82 -19.24
CA THR A 133 -4.23 -20.81 -20.28
C THR A 133 -3.11 -21.77 -19.85
N VAL A 134 -2.03 -21.25 -19.26
CA VAL A 134 -0.95 -22.09 -18.70
C VAL A 134 -1.52 -23.05 -17.65
N SER A 135 -2.43 -22.58 -16.80
CA SER A 135 -3.05 -23.43 -15.77
C SER A 135 -4.03 -24.45 -16.35
N GLU A 136 -4.74 -24.14 -17.43
CA GLU A 136 -5.62 -25.09 -18.14
C GLU A 136 -4.83 -26.22 -18.82
N ASP A 137 -3.64 -25.90 -19.34
CA ASP A 137 -2.79 -26.84 -20.07
C ASP A 137 -1.90 -27.70 -19.15
N LEU A 138 -1.60 -27.24 -17.93
CA LEU A 138 -0.70 -27.94 -17.02
C LEU A 138 -1.40 -29.12 -16.32
N PRO A 139 -0.77 -30.32 -16.28
CA PRO A 139 -1.34 -31.49 -15.60
C PRO A 139 -1.23 -31.44 -14.07
N PHE A 140 -0.40 -30.53 -13.52
CA PHE A 140 -0.07 -30.43 -12.10
C PHE A 140 0.42 -31.74 -11.46
N ASP A 141 1.18 -32.54 -12.23
CA ASP A 141 1.76 -33.79 -11.76
C ASP A 141 2.89 -33.55 -10.74
N ASN A 142 2.93 -34.36 -9.68
CA ASN A 142 3.97 -34.31 -8.65
C ASN A 142 4.98 -35.46 -8.82
N VAL A 143 5.66 -35.49 -9.98
CA VAL A 143 6.67 -36.51 -10.29
C VAL A 143 8.02 -36.15 -9.66
N GLU A 144 8.68 -37.13 -9.04
CA GLU A 144 9.98 -36.93 -8.39
C GLU A 144 11.11 -36.68 -9.41
N GLY A 145 11.66 -35.47 -9.39
CA GLY A 145 12.69 -34.97 -10.30
C GLY A 145 14.14 -35.29 -9.92
N GLY A 146 14.36 -36.14 -8.92
CA GLY A 146 15.70 -36.48 -8.42
C GLY A 146 16.20 -35.50 -7.34
N VAL A 147 17.44 -35.00 -7.48
CA VAL A 147 18.03 -34.08 -6.48
C VAL A 147 17.26 -32.76 -6.41
N TRP A 148 16.79 -32.27 -7.55
CA TRP A 148 15.75 -31.26 -7.62
C TRP A 148 14.38 -31.95 -7.65
N ARG A 149 13.85 -32.24 -6.46
CA ARG A 149 12.67 -33.08 -6.28
C ARG A 149 11.45 -32.68 -7.12
N GLN A 150 11.26 -31.39 -7.36
CA GLN A 150 10.09 -30.85 -8.04
C GLN A 150 10.34 -30.47 -9.50
N GLY A 151 11.53 -30.77 -10.03
CA GLY A 151 11.89 -30.43 -11.39
C GLY A 151 12.31 -31.65 -12.21
N PHE A 152 13.50 -31.56 -12.77
CA PHE A 152 14.09 -32.58 -13.64
C PHE A 152 15.62 -32.53 -13.53
N ASP A 153 16.30 -33.55 -14.06
CA ASP A 153 17.76 -33.56 -14.09
C ASP A 153 18.28 -32.54 -15.10
N ILE A 154 19.21 -31.69 -14.69
CA ILE A 154 19.73 -30.59 -15.51
C ILE A 154 21.14 -30.94 -15.97
N SER A 155 21.31 -31.05 -17.28
CA SER A 155 22.59 -31.26 -17.94
C SER A 155 23.01 -30.03 -18.75
N TYR A 156 24.32 -29.87 -18.97
CA TYR A 156 24.91 -28.84 -19.82
C TYR A 156 26.10 -29.41 -20.59
N SER A 157 26.47 -28.81 -21.72
CA SER A 157 27.71 -29.13 -22.42
C SER A 157 28.87 -28.33 -21.84
N PRO A 158 30.10 -28.88 -21.75
CA PRO A 158 31.27 -28.13 -21.30
C PRO A 158 31.51 -26.83 -22.09
N ASN A 159 31.08 -26.79 -23.35
CA ASN A 159 31.32 -25.72 -24.30
C ASN A 159 30.18 -24.67 -24.37
N ASP A 160 29.15 -24.78 -23.52
CA ASP A 160 27.97 -23.89 -23.55
C ASP A 160 28.30 -22.41 -23.27
N TRP A 161 29.49 -22.11 -22.73
CA TRP A 161 29.95 -20.76 -22.40
C TRP A 161 31.19 -20.30 -23.18
N ASP A 162 31.62 -21.06 -24.20
CA ASP A 162 32.81 -20.72 -25.00
C ASP A 162 32.64 -19.39 -25.76
N THR A 163 31.40 -19.01 -26.09
CA THR A 163 31.08 -17.77 -26.81
C THR A 163 30.88 -16.57 -25.91
N GLU A 164 30.35 -16.77 -24.70
CA GLU A 164 30.07 -15.71 -23.74
C GLU A 164 30.12 -16.28 -22.31
N ASP A 165 31.02 -15.73 -21.49
CA ASP A 165 31.21 -16.17 -20.11
C ASP A 165 29.93 -16.07 -19.27
N LEU A 166 29.79 -16.99 -18.32
CA LEU A 166 28.75 -16.94 -17.28
C LEU A 166 29.08 -15.85 -16.26
N GLN A 167 28.27 -14.81 -16.16
CA GLN A 167 28.38 -13.82 -15.07
C GLN A 167 27.50 -14.22 -13.90
N VAL A 168 28.09 -14.43 -12.72
CA VAL A 168 27.38 -14.82 -11.50
C VAL A 168 27.40 -13.69 -10.49
N PHE A 169 26.23 -13.20 -10.12
CA PHE A 169 26.01 -12.22 -9.07
C PHE A 169 25.47 -12.92 -7.83
N VAL A 170 26.33 -13.08 -6.82
CA VAL A 170 25.93 -13.57 -5.50
C VAL A 170 25.44 -12.39 -4.68
N VAL A 171 24.18 -12.39 -4.25
CA VAL A 171 23.52 -11.25 -3.60
C VAL A 171 23.24 -11.57 -2.12
N PRO A 172 24.08 -11.10 -1.19
CA PRO A 172 23.83 -11.24 0.24
C PRO A 172 22.55 -10.52 0.67
N HIS A 173 21.66 -11.20 1.38
CA HIS A 173 20.44 -10.60 1.94
C HIS A 173 20.10 -11.18 3.31
N SER A 174 19.19 -10.52 4.02
CA SER A 174 18.61 -11.02 5.27
C SER A 174 17.11 -10.76 5.26
N HIS A 175 16.30 -11.81 5.28
CA HIS A 175 14.85 -11.65 5.37
C HIS A 175 14.45 -11.35 6.82
N ASN A 176 13.77 -10.24 7.06
CA ASN A 176 13.49 -9.77 8.42
C ASN A 176 11.99 -9.49 8.57
N ASP A 177 11.25 -10.48 9.07
CA ASP A 177 9.81 -10.38 9.30
C ASP A 177 9.46 -9.29 10.31
N PRO A 178 8.68 -8.27 9.93
CA PRO A 178 8.15 -7.26 10.83
C PRO A 178 7.08 -7.76 11.81
N GLY A 179 7.24 -8.99 12.30
CA GLY A 179 6.41 -9.72 13.24
C GLY A 179 5.90 -11.04 12.65
N TRP A 180 6.19 -12.17 13.30
CA TRP A 180 5.78 -13.51 12.85
C TRP A 180 5.74 -14.48 14.02
N ILE A 181 6.90 -15.00 14.44
CA ILE A 181 7.04 -15.81 15.66
C ILE A 181 7.28 -14.91 16.88
N LYS A 182 7.91 -13.76 16.68
CA LYS A 182 8.12 -12.70 17.67
C LYS A 182 7.46 -11.40 17.17
N THR A 183 7.19 -10.47 18.08
CA THR A 183 6.68 -9.14 17.69
C THR A 183 7.76 -8.34 16.95
N PHE A 184 7.35 -7.31 16.22
CA PHE A 184 8.24 -6.36 15.56
C PHE A 184 9.35 -5.86 16.50
N ASP A 185 8.98 -5.34 17.68
CA ASP A 185 9.95 -4.79 18.64
C ASP A 185 10.87 -5.85 19.25
N LYS A 186 10.40 -7.09 19.40
CA LYS A 186 11.20 -8.19 19.93
C LYS A 186 12.21 -8.69 18.90
N TYR A 187 11.82 -8.85 17.63
CA TYR A 187 12.77 -9.12 16.54
C TYR A 187 13.81 -8.02 16.41
N TYR A 188 13.36 -6.76 16.46
CA TYR A 188 14.26 -5.60 16.42
C TYR A 188 15.37 -5.71 17.47
N THR A 189 14.98 -5.92 18.73
CA THR A 189 15.90 -5.92 19.87
C THR A 189 16.79 -7.15 19.90
N GLU A 190 16.26 -8.33 19.56
CA GLU A 190 17.00 -9.59 19.69
C GLU A 190 17.85 -9.95 18.47
N GLN A 191 17.53 -9.43 17.27
CA GLN A 191 18.13 -9.89 16.01
C GLN A 191 18.44 -8.74 15.05
N THR A 192 17.41 -8.05 14.56
CA THR A 192 17.53 -7.09 13.44
C THR A 192 18.49 -5.94 13.73
N GLN A 193 18.50 -5.40 14.96
CA GLN A 193 19.46 -4.34 15.31
C GLN A 193 20.91 -4.80 15.21
N HIS A 194 21.19 -6.08 15.49
CA HIS A 194 22.54 -6.65 15.42
C HIS A 194 22.98 -6.86 13.97
N ILE A 195 22.04 -7.25 13.11
CA ILE A 195 22.24 -7.35 11.66
C ILE A 195 22.61 -5.98 11.08
N LEU A 196 21.81 -4.95 11.35
CA LEU A 196 22.03 -3.59 10.82
C LEU A 196 23.30 -2.94 11.39
N ASN A 197 23.60 -3.16 12.68
CA ASN A 197 24.86 -2.68 13.26
C ASN A 197 26.08 -3.35 12.60
N SER A 198 26.03 -4.66 12.38
CA SER A 198 27.10 -5.41 11.73
C SER A 198 27.24 -5.04 10.26
N MET A 199 26.12 -4.80 9.56
CA MET A 199 26.10 -4.33 8.17
C MET A 199 26.95 -3.07 7.98
N VAL A 200 26.73 -2.04 8.82
CA VAL A 200 27.50 -0.79 8.71
C VAL A 200 28.99 -1.02 8.92
N SER A 201 29.37 -1.78 9.95
CA SER A 201 30.80 -2.04 10.21
C SER A 201 31.42 -2.89 9.11
N LYS A 202 30.75 -3.98 8.72
CA LYS A 202 31.30 -5.01 7.84
C LYS A 202 31.39 -4.55 6.39
N LEU A 203 30.40 -3.83 5.87
CA LEU A 203 30.49 -3.31 4.50
C LEU A 203 31.66 -2.33 4.31
N GLN A 204 32.07 -1.60 5.36
CA GLN A 204 33.21 -0.68 5.28
C GLN A 204 34.58 -1.37 5.28
N GLU A 205 34.66 -2.64 5.69
CA GLU A 205 35.94 -3.37 5.77
C GLU A 205 36.48 -3.76 4.39
N ASP A 206 35.62 -3.95 3.39
CA ASP A 206 36.02 -4.31 2.02
C ASP A 206 35.02 -3.78 0.99
N PRO A 207 35.45 -3.01 -0.03
CA PRO A 207 34.56 -2.40 -1.03
C PRO A 207 33.86 -3.42 -1.94
N ARG A 208 34.29 -4.69 -1.95
CA ARG A 208 33.64 -5.78 -2.69
C ARG A 208 32.41 -6.33 -1.98
N ARG A 209 32.24 -6.07 -0.68
CA ARG A 209 31.05 -6.51 0.04
C ARG A 209 29.81 -5.80 -0.52
N ARG A 210 28.74 -6.57 -0.67
CA ARG A 210 27.41 -6.14 -1.06
C ARG A 210 26.39 -6.62 -0.04
N PHE A 211 25.28 -5.92 0.09
CA PHE A 211 24.15 -6.36 0.90
C PHE A 211 22.84 -5.75 0.39
N LEU A 212 21.78 -6.55 0.39
CA LEU A 212 20.43 -6.15 0.04
C LEU A 212 19.56 -6.08 1.30
N TRP A 213 18.79 -5.00 1.42
CA TRP A 213 17.79 -4.80 2.47
C TRP A 213 16.43 -4.45 1.86
N ALA A 214 15.34 -4.97 2.43
CA ALA A 214 13.99 -4.72 1.91
C ALA A 214 13.09 -3.95 2.89
N GLU A 215 13.02 -4.35 4.16
CA GLU A 215 12.00 -3.86 5.10
C GLU A 215 12.37 -2.50 5.72
N VAL A 216 11.81 -1.42 5.16
CA VAL A 216 12.11 -0.04 5.61
C VAL A 216 11.63 0.22 7.04
N SER A 217 10.58 -0.45 7.52
CA SER A 217 10.08 -0.32 8.90
C SER A 217 11.16 -0.56 9.96
N PHE A 218 11.90 -1.66 9.83
CA PHE A 218 13.03 -1.95 10.72
C PHE A 218 14.19 -0.99 10.53
N PHE A 219 14.49 -0.63 9.27
CA PHE A 219 15.58 0.28 8.96
C PHE A 219 15.33 1.67 9.56
N ALA A 220 14.10 2.17 9.46
CA ALA A 220 13.64 3.41 10.06
C ALA A 220 13.75 3.39 11.59
N LYS A 221 13.24 2.32 12.23
CA LYS A 221 13.36 2.15 13.68
C LYS A 221 14.83 2.12 14.13
N TRP A 222 15.70 1.45 13.38
CA TRP A 222 17.13 1.43 13.67
C TRP A 222 17.80 2.80 13.47
N TRP A 223 17.45 3.50 12.39
CA TRP A 223 18.00 4.79 12.04
C TRP A 223 17.83 5.84 13.13
N ASP A 224 16.68 5.83 13.81
CA ASP A 224 16.37 6.76 14.89
C ASP A 224 17.31 6.60 16.10
N ASN A 225 17.88 5.40 16.29
CA ASN A 225 18.72 5.06 17.45
C ASN A 225 20.23 5.11 17.18
N ILE A 226 20.68 5.47 15.98
CA ILE A 226 22.10 5.51 15.62
C ILE A 226 22.68 6.92 15.56
N SER A 227 24.00 7.01 15.76
CA SER A 227 24.74 8.27 15.69
C SER A 227 24.78 8.87 14.29
N ALA A 228 24.96 10.20 14.22
CA ALA A 228 25.14 10.91 12.95
C ALA A 228 26.30 10.35 12.10
N GLN A 229 27.37 9.85 12.73
CA GLN A 229 28.48 9.19 12.04
C GLN A 229 28.05 7.89 11.35
N LYS A 230 27.28 7.03 12.03
CA LYS A 230 26.73 5.82 11.41
C LYS A 230 25.76 6.16 10.28
N ARG A 231 24.91 7.17 10.46
CA ARG A 231 24.00 7.67 9.40
C ARG A 231 24.77 8.12 8.16
N ALA A 232 25.86 8.87 8.34
CA ALA A 232 26.73 9.28 7.24
C ALA A 232 27.42 8.10 6.55
N ALA A 233 27.88 7.10 7.31
CA ALA A 233 28.46 5.88 6.76
C ALA A 233 27.44 5.10 5.91
N VAL A 234 26.21 4.95 6.39
CA VAL A 234 25.11 4.31 5.63
C VAL A 234 24.85 5.04 4.32
N ARG A 235 24.72 6.37 4.33
CA ARG A 235 24.52 7.14 3.10
C ARG A 235 25.63 6.91 2.08
N ARG A 236 26.88 6.82 2.54
CA ARG A 236 28.01 6.48 1.67
C ARG A 236 27.93 5.05 1.12
N LEU A 237 27.52 4.08 1.94
CA LEU A 237 27.34 2.68 1.52
C LEU A 237 26.20 2.52 0.50
N VAL A 238 25.14 3.32 0.60
CA VAL A 238 24.08 3.37 -0.41
C VAL A 238 24.59 4.08 -1.67
N GLY A 239 25.21 5.25 -1.51
CA GLY A 239 25.70 6.05 -2.64
C GLY A 239 26.82 5.40 -3.45
N ASN A 240 27.58 4.46 -2.86
CA ASN A 240 28.61 3.69 -3.57
C ASN A 240 28.14 2.29 -4.02
N GLY A 241 26.86 1.95 -3.82
CA GLY A 241 26.26 0.68 -4.26
C GLY A 241 26.59 -0.54 -3.41
N GLN A 242 27.27 -0.40 -2.27
CA GLN A 242 27.53 -1.55 -1.38
C GLN A 242 26.28 -2.01 -0.62
N LEU A 243 25.36 -1.11 -0.32
CA LEU A 243 24.06 -1.39 0.28
C LEU A 243 22.95 -1.01 -0.70
N GLU A 244 22.21 -2.00 -1.20
CA GLU A 244 21.00 -1.77 -1.99
C GLU A 244 19.76 -1.87 -1.11
N ILE A 245 18.86 -0.90 -1.23
CA ILE A 245 17.49 -1.01 -0.71
C ILE A 245 16.58 -1.45 -1.85
N ALA A 246 16.04 -2.67 -1.78
CA ALA A 246 15.15 -3.24 -2.80
C ALA A 246 13.68 -3.09 -2.38
N THR A 247 12.79 -2.90 -3.35
CA THR A 247 11.37 -2.48 -3.20
C THR A 247 11.21 -1.12 -2.51
N GLY A 248 11.77 -0.96 -1.31
CA GLY A 248 11.70 0.22 -0.46
C GLY A 248 10.35 0.46 0.19
N GLY A 249 9.48 -0.56 0.22
CA GLY A 249 8.23 -0.50 0.99
C GLY A 249 8.48 -0.52 2.49
N TRP A 250 7.50 -0.07 3.27
CA TRP A 250 7.55 -0.18 4.73
C TRP A 250 7.73 -1.64 5.17
N VAL A 251 7.12 -2.57 4.43
CA VAL A 251 7.24 -4.02 4.61
C VAL A 251 7.38 -4.71 3.25
N MET A 252 7.64 -6.02 3.27
CA MET A 252 7.31 -6.91 2.15
C MET A 252 5.87 -7.37 2.34
N PRO A 253 4.89 -6.82 1.59
CA PRO A 253 3.49 -7.02 1.91
C PRO A 253 2.97 -8.40 1.46
N ASP A 254 1.87 -8.85 2.04
CA ASP A 254 1.01 -9.85 1.43
C ASP A 254 0.46 -9.33 0.10
N GLU A 255 0.27 -10.21 -0.87
CA GLU A 255 -0.25 -9.90 -2.19
C GLU A 255 -1.69 -10.43 -2.41
N ALA A 256 -2.23 -11.23 -1.49
CA ALA A 256 -3.59 -11.79 -1.64
C ALA A 256 -4.67 -10.98 -0.91
N ASN A 257 -4.47 -10.68 0.38
CA ASN A 257 -5.49 -10.05 1.23
C ASN A 257 -5.34 -8.52 1.30
N SER A 258 -4.20 -7.98 0.89
CA SER A 258 -3.92 -6.55 0.94
C SER A 258 -4.76 -5.79 -0.09
N HIS A 259 -5.38 -4.68 0.33
CA HIS A 259 -6.04 -3.79 -0.61
C HIS A 259 -5.02 -2.86 -1.28
N TYR A 260 -5.26 -2.47 -2.53
CA TYR A 260 -4.30 -1.66 -3.27
C TYR A 260 -4.00 -0.31 -2.62
N PHE A 261 -4.96 0.30 -1.89
CA PHE A 261 -4.69 1.53 -1.14
C PHE A 261 -3.62 1.30 -0.08
N ALA A 262 -3.75 0.25 0.74
CA ALA A 262 -2.76 -0.06 1.76
C ALA A 262 -1.40 -0.45 1.17
N LEU A 263 -1.38 -1.13 0.00
CA LEU A 263 -0.15 -1.42 -0.74
C LEU A 263 0.55 -0.15 -1.24
N VAL A 264 -0.22 0.83 -1.72
CA VAL A 264 0.29 2.15 -2.13
C VAL A 264 0.80 2.93 -0.92
N ASP A 265 0.03 2.99 0.16
CA ASP A 265 0.40 3.76 1.36
C ASP A 265 1.70 3.25 2.00
N GLN A 266 1.86 1.93 2.14
CA GLN A 266 3.09 1.36 2.69
C GLN A 266 4.31 1.60 1.77
N LEU A 267 4.09 1.66 0.45
CA LEU A 267 5.14 1.97 -0.52
C LEU A 267 5.52 3.45 -0.43
N ILE A 268 4.54 4.34 -0.35
CA ILE A 268 4.74 5.78 -0.16
C ILE A 268 5.51 6.06 1.14
N GLU A 269 5.10 5.47 2.26
CA GLU A 269 5.77 5.69 3.55
C GLU A 269 7.24 5.26 3.49
N GLY A 270 7.52 4.10 2.89
CA GLY A 270 8.89 3.61 2.71
C GLY A 270 9.71 4.50 1.78
N HIS A 271 9.19 4.85 0.59
CA HIS A 271 9.89 5.67 -0.39
C HIS A 271 10.16 7.09 0.13
N GLN A 272 9.19 7.75 0.75
CA GLN A 272 9.39 9.07 1.36
C GLN A 272 10.42 9.01 2.49
N TRP A 273 10.42 7.94 3.28
CA TRP A 273 11.43 7.78 4.32
C TRP A 273 12.84 7.65 3.72
N LEU A 274 12.99 6.85 2.67
CA LEU A 274 14.26 6.65 1.96
C LEU A 274 14.77 7.94 1.31
N GLU A 275 13.90 8.66 0.61
CA GLU A 275 14.25 9.94 -0.01
C GLU A 275 14.75 10.94 1.04
N ARG A 276 14.00 11.14 2.13
CA ARG A 276 14.34 12.13 3.17
C ARG A 276 15.61 11.79 3.94
N ASN A 277 15.87 10.50 4.20
CA ASN A 277 16.97 10.09 5.08
C ASN A 277 18.22 9.67 4.33
N LEU A 278 18.07 9.02 3.19
CA LEU A 278 19.15 8.41 2.41
C LEU A 278 19.37 9.08 1.04
N GLY A 279 18.38 9.81 0.52
CA GLY A 279 18.42 10.33 -0.85
C GLY A 279 18.41 9.20 -1.89
N ALA A 280 17.75 8.08 -1.59
CA ALA A 280 17.78 6.86 -2.38
C ALA A 280 16.40 6.52 -2.94
N THR A 281 16.38 6.07 -4.20
CA THR A 281 15.18 5.58 -4.89
C THR A 281 15.41 4.13 -5.31
N PRO A 282 14.61 3.16 -4.82
CA PRO A 282 14.70 1.77 -5.24
C PRO A 282 14.49 1.61 -6.75
N ARG A 283 15.24 0.70 -7.38
CA ARG A 283 15.14 0.43 -8.82
C ARG A 283 14.46 -0.90 -9.14
N SER A 284 14.52 -1.83 -8.19
CA SER A 284 14.09 -3.21 -8.37
C SER A 284 13.23 -3.68 -7.20
N GLY A 285 12.16 -4.43 -7.48
CA GLY A 285 11.34 -5.10 -6.47
C GLY A 285 11.95 -6.42 -6.02
N TRP A 286 11.78 -6.74 -4.74
CA TRP A 286 12.21 -7.97 -4.09
C TRP A 286 11.05 -8.50 -3.22
N ALA A 287 10.42 -9.60 -3.67
CA ALA A 287 9.28 -10.22 -3.02
C ALA A 287 9.50 -11.74 -2.91
N VAL A 288 10.26 -12.17 -1.89
CA VAL A 288 10.64 -13.58 -1.74
C VAL A 288 9.68 -14.41 -0.90
N ASP A 289 8.88 -13.77 -0.03
CA ASP A 289 8.06 -14.45 0.96
C ASP A 289 6.53 -14.24 0.92
N PRO A 290 5.91 -13.38 0.08
CA PRO A 290 4.45 -13.41 -0.10
C PRO A 290 3.97 -14.77 -0.61
N PHE A 291 2.87 -15.31 -0.08
CA PHE A 291 2.42 -16.69 -0.35
C PHE A 291 1.64 -16.85 -1.67
N GLY A 292 2.32 -16.58 -2.78
CA GLY A 292 1.71 -16.34 -4.11
C GLY A 292 1.79 -14.86 -4.46
N HIS A 293 1.70 -14.55 -5.74
CA HIS A 293 1.97 -13.20 -6.25
C HIS A 293 0.83 -12.66 -7.11
N SER A 294 0.45 -11.40 -6.87
CA SER A 294 -0.62 -10.68 -7.56
C SER A 294 -0.07 -9.87 -8.72
N SER A 295 -0.84 -9.76 -9.80
CA SER A 295 -0.52 -8.80 -10.87
C SER A 295 -0.65 -7.34 -10.42
N THR A 296 -1.18 -7.06 -9.21
CA THR A 296 -1.24 -5.70 -8.67
C THR A 296 0.16 -5.14 -8.37
N MET A 297 1.06 -5.95 -7.80
CA MET A 297 2.41 -5.49 -7.46
C MET A 297 3.23 -5.01 -8.66
N PRO A 298 3.37 -5.75 -9.78
CA PRO A 298 4.10 -5.25 -10.95
C PRO A 298 3.54 -3.91 -11.46
N TYR A 299 2.21 -3.73 -11.45
CA TYR A 299 1.59 -2.47 -11.82
C TYR A 299 2.03 -1.31 -10.90
N LEU A 300 1.92 -1.50 -9.58
CA LEU A 300 2.28 -0.48 -8.60
C LEU A 300 3.77 -0.13 -8.67
N LEU A 301 4.65 -1.14 -8.75
CA LEU A 301 6.10 -0.94 -8.84
C LEU A 301 6.46 -0.22 -10.14
N ARG A 302 5.84 -0.57 -11.28
CA ARG A 302 6.05 0.13 -12.55
C ARG A 302 5.61 1.59 -12.47
N ARG A 303 4.47 1.88 -11.84
CA ARG A 303 3.98 3.25 -11.61
C ARG A 303 4.83 4.02 -10.60
N ALA A 304 5.61 3.32 -9.77
CA ALA A 304 6.62 3.89 -8.88
C ALA A 304 8.02 3.98 -9.53
N ASN A 305 8.12 3.88 -10.87
CA ASN A 305 9.36 3.96 -11.66
C ASN A 305 10.38 2.84 -11.44
N LEU A 306 9.98 1.71 -10.84
CA LEU A 306 10.83 0.52 -10.85
C LEU A 306 10.77 -0.13 -12.23
N THR A 307 11.90 -0.69 -12.66
CA THR A 307 12.06 -1.29 -13.98
C THR A 307 12.04 -2.81 -13.95
N SER A 308 12.34 -3.38 -12.78
CA SER A 308 12.49 -4.83 -12.62
C SER A 308 11.95 -5.30 -11.26
N MET A 309 11.63 -6.58 -11.15
CA MET A 309 11.23 -7.18 -9.88
C MET A 309 11.61 -8.66 -9.81
N LEU A 310 11.65 -9.20 -8.60
CA LEU A 310 11.88 -10.61 -8.34
C LEU A 310 10.78 -11.19 -7.46
N ILE A 311 10.33 -12.40 -7.82
CA ILE A 311 9.34 -13.20 -7.09
C ILE A 311 9.87 -14.60 -6.80
N GLN A 312 9.30 -15.28 -5.81
CA GLN A 312 9.73 -16.61 -5.40
C GLN A 312 8.60 -17.61 -5.18
N ARG A 313 7.58 -17.33 -4.36
CA ARG A 313 6.60 -18.36 -3.98
C ARG A 313 5.51 -18.54 -5.03
N VAL A 314 5.88 -19.23 -6.09
CA VAL A 314 5.00 -19.66 -7.18
C VAL A 314 4.84 -21.18 -7.13
N HIS A 315 3.67 -21.69 -7.51
CA HIS A 315 3.37 -23.13 -7.51
C HIS A 315 4.49 -23.94 -8.18
N TYR A 316 4.93 -25.03 -7.54
CA TYR A 316 6.10 -25.79 -7.99
C TYR A 316 5.98 -26.31 -9.43
N ALA A 317 4.79 -26.76 -9.84
CA ALA A 317 4.53 -27.19 -11.23
C ALA A 317 4.71 -26.06 -12.27
N ILE A 318 4.35 -24.82 -11.92
CA ILE A 318 4.57 -23.63 -12.78
C ILE A 318 6.07 -23.34 -12.87
N LYS A 319 6.80 -23.38 -11.75
CA LYS A 319 8.27 -23.25 -11.76
C LYS A 319 8.93 -24.30 -12.64
N LYS A 320 8.52 -25.57 -12.54
CA LYS A 320 9.00 -26.67 -13.38
C LYS A 320 8.74 -26.41 -14.87
N HIS A 321 7.52 -25.98 -15.22
CA HIS A 321 7.14 -25.67 -16.59
C HIS A 321 7.95 -24.48 -17.15
N PHE A 322 8.05 -23.39 -16.40
CA PHE A 322 8.79 -22.19 -16.82
C PHE A 322 10.29 -22.44 -16.89
N ALA A 323 10.84 -23.28 -16.01
CA ALA A 323 12.23 -23.73 -16.11
C ALA A 323 12.47 -24.54 -17.40
N ALA A 324 11.56 -25.45 -17.77
CA ALA A 324 11.69 -26.26 -18.98
C ALA A 324 11.54 -25.43 -20.27
N THR A 325 10.73 -24.37 -20.25
CA THR A 325 10.48 -23.48 -21.39
C THR A 325 11.33 -22.21 -21.38
N HIS A 326 12.27 -22.08 -20.44
CA HIS A 326 13.10 -20.87 -20.22
C HIS A 326 12.25 -19.58 -20.10
N SER A 327 11.14 -19.66 -19.37
CA SER A 327 10.18 -18.58 -19.17
C SER A 327 10.14 -18.07 -17.73
N LEU A 328 11.20 -18.33 -16.94
CA LEU A 328 11.34 -17.81 -15.57
C LEU A 328 11.65 -16.30 -15.54
N GLU A 329 12.05 -15.72 -16.66
CA GLU A 329 12.27 -14.28 -16.83
C GLU A 329 11.29 -13.78 -17.89
N PHE A 330 10.47 -12.78 -17.57
CA PHE A 330 9.39 -12.32 -18.44
C PHE A 330 9.02 -10.86 -18.19
N MET A 331 8.45 -10.19 -19.19
CA MET A 331 7.76 -8.90 -18.97
C MET A 331 6.37 -9.18 -18.40
N TRP A 332 6.13 -8.79 -17.16
CA TRP A 332 4.84 -8.97 -16.51
C TRP A 332 3.91 -7.80 -16.80
N ARG A 333 2.86 -8.07 -17.57
CA ARG A 333 1.88 -7.09 -18.06
C ARG A 333 0.52 -7.29 -17.42
N GLN A 334 -0.23 -6.19 -17.22
CA GLN A 334 -1.63 -6.28 -16.82
C GLN A 334 -2.49 -6.89 -17.92
N MET A 335 -3.49 -7.70 -17.56
CA MET A 335 -4.33 -8.41 -18.54
C MET A 335 -5.10 -7.47 -19.50
N TRP A 336 -5.39 -6.25 -19.05
CA TRP A 336 -6.10 -5.23 -19.83
C TRP A 336 -5.16 -4.28 -20.59
N ASP A 337 -3.84 -4.39 -20.40
CA ASP A 337 -2.88 -3.50 -21.06
C ASP A 337 -2.56 -4.00 -22.48
N SER A 338 -2.86 -3.15 -23.46
CA SER A 338 -2.59 -3.39 -24.88
C SER A 338 -1.30 -2.74 -25.40
N ASP A 339 -0.75 -1.74 -24.69
CA ASP A 339 0.30 -0.84 -25.18
C ASP A 339 1.66 -1.03 -24.49
N SER A 340 1.77 -2.02 -23.59
CA SER A 340 2.99 -2.37 -22.82
C SER A 340 3.43 -1.33 -21.80
N SER A 341 2.61 -0.30 -21.53
CA SER A 341 2.95 0.75 -20.57
C SER A 341 3.04 0.26 -19.12
N THR A 342 2.47 -0.90 -18.81
CA THR A 342 2.48 -1.52 -17.48
C THR A 342 3.55 -2.59 -17.29
N ASP A 343 4.32 -2.90 -18.33
CA ASP A 343 5.31 -3.97 -18.29
C ASP A 343 6.42 -3.68 -17.27
N ILE A 344 6.76 -4.68 -16.47
CA ILE A 344 7.95 -4.71 -15.63
C ILE A 344 8.70 -6.03 -15.86
N PHE A 345 10.03 -5.98 -15.92
CA PHE A 345 10.80 -7.20 -16.11
C PHE A 345 10.84 -8.00 -14.79
N CYS A 346 10.31 -9.21 -14.80
CA CYS A 346 10.18 -10.06 -13.62
C CYS A 346 11.12 -11.26 -13.71
N HIS A 347 11.87 -11.51 -12.63
CA HIS A 347 12.62 -12.73 -12.40
C HIS A 347 11.87 -13.62 -11.41
N MET A 348 11.47 -14.81 -11.85
CA MET A 348 10.96 -15.87 -10.99
C MET A 348 12.11 -16.79 -10.58
N MET A 349 12.38 -16.87 -9.28
CA MET A 349 13.37 -17.81 -8.76
C MET A 349 12.90 -19.27 -9.01
N PRO A 350 13.80 -20.22 -9.37
CA PRO A 350 13.39 -21.51 -9.94
C PRO A 350 13.06 -22.59 -8.90
N PHE A 351 13.57 -22.46 -7.67
CA PHE A 351 13.58 -23.55 -6.71
C PHE A 351 12.62 -23.31 -5.53
N TYR A 352 12.60 -24.27 -4.61
CA TYR A 352 11.63 -24.40 -3.52
C TYR A 352 11.63 -23.24 -2.52
N SER A 353 12.82 -22.75 -2.11
CA SER A 353 12.98 -21.72 -1.08
C SER A 353 13.96 -20.61 -1.54
N TYR A 354 14.00 -19.50 -0.81
CA TYR A 354 15.01 -18.44 -0.96
C TYR A 354 16.22 -18.63 -0.04
N ASP A 355 16.26 -19.71 0.75
CA ASP A 355 17.41 -20.05 1.57
C ASP A 355 18.63 -20.48 0.73
N VAL A 356 19.84 -20.41 1.30
CA VAL A 356 21.08 -20.79 0.60
C VAL A 356 21.04 -22.19 -0.05
N PRO A 357 20.52 -23.25 0.62
CA PRO A 357 20.37 -24.56 -0.01
C PRO A 357 19.56 -24.58 -1.30
N HIS A 358 18.59 -23.68 -1.49
CA HIS A 358 17.74 -23.66 -2.68
C HIS A 358 18.01 -22.46 -3.60
N THR A 359 19.15 -21.78 -3.47
CA THR A 359 19.48 -20.63 -4.34
C THR A 359 20.74 -20.82 -5.17
N CYS A 360 21.68 -21.67 -4.75
CA CYS A 360 22.94 -21.87 -5.48
C CYS A 360 22.76 -22.71 -6.76
N GLY A 361 21.78 -23.62 -6.78
CA GLY A 361 21.58 -24.60 -7.85
C GLY A 361 20.56 -25.68 -7.44
N PRO A 362 20.36 -26.70 -8.29
CA PRO A 362 19.29 -27.67 -8.12
C PRO A 362 19.50 -28.69 -6.99
N ASP A 363 20.74 -28.94 -6.53
CA ASP A 363 21.03 -29.92 -5.48
C ASP A 363 21.25 -29.24 -4.12
N PRO A 364 20.25 -29.24 -3.22
CA PRO A 364 20.38 -28.60 -1.93
C PRO A 364 21.38 -29.30 -1.00
N LYS A 365 21.71 -30.58 -1.24
CA LYS A 365 22.81 -31.26 -0.52
C LYS A 365 24.15 -30.63 -0.86
N ILE A 366 24.35 -30.16 -2.08
CA ILE A 366 25.58 -29.46 -2.48
C ILE A 366 25.52 -28.01 -2.01
N CYS A 367 24.44 -27.29 -2.31
CA CYS A 367 24.31 -25.86 -1.96
C CYS A 367 24.41 -25.58 -0.46
N CYS A 368 23.86 -26.46 0.38
CA CYS A 368 23.98 -26.29 1.83
C CYS A 368 25.45 -26.28 2.32
N GLN A 369 26.37 -26.90 1.58
CA GLN A 369 27.80 -26.89 1.91
C GLN A 369 28.50 -25.56 1.55
N PHE A 370 27.77 -24.61 0.97
CA PHE A 370 28.21 -23.24 0.71
C PHE A 370 27.41 -22.22 1.53
N ASP A 371 26.64 -22.69 2.53
CA ASP A 371 26.13 -21.88 3.62
C ASP A 371 27.12 -21.93 4.80
N PHE A 372 28.04 -20.98 4.87
CA PHE A 372 29.09 -20.99 5.89
C PHE A 372 28.60 -20.64 7.30
N LYS A 373 27.32 -20.26 7.52
CA LYS A 373 26.73 -20.21 8.88
C LYS A 373 26.55 -21.62 9.46
N ARG A 374 26.48 -22.65 8.59
CA ARG A 374 26.29 -24.06 8.97
C ARG A 374 27.62 -24.81 9.17
N LEU A 375 28.74 -24.09 9.31
CA LEU A 375 30.03 -24.69 9.65
C LEU A 375 29.93 -25.52 10.95
N PRO A 376 30.63 -26.68 11.02
CA PRO A 376 30.61 -27.53 12.21
C PRO A 376 30.93 -26.76 13.50
N GLY A 377 30.25 -27.13 14.59
CA GLY A 377 30.35 -26.44 15.88
C GLY A 377 29.31 -25.34 16.10
N GLY A 378 28.52 -25.00 15.07
CA GLY A 378 27.36 -24.12 15.17
C GLY A 378 26.09 -24.81 15.68
N ARG A 379 25.00 -24.03 15.81
CA ARG A 379 23.66 -24.52 16.19
C ARG A 379 22.84 -25.04 15.01
N ILE A 380 23.25 -24.72 13.78
CA ILE A 380 22.51 -25.03 12.55
C ILE A 380 23.38 -25.93 11.69
N ASN A 381 22.79 -27.01 11.19
CA ASN A 381 23.47 -28.01 10.37
C ASN A 381 22.77 -28.18 9.01
N CYS A 382 23.41 -28.89 8.09
CA CYS A 382 22.79 -29.27 6.83
C CYS A 382 21.89 -30.51 7.01
N PRO A 383 20.58 -30.43 6.70
CA PRO A 383 19.66 -31.57 6.77
C PRO A 383 20.12 -32.79 5.95
N TRP A 384 20.81 -32.54 4.84
CA TRP A 384 21.36 -33.58 3.96
C TRP A 384 22.67 -34.23 4.46
N LYS A 385 23.02 -34.02 5.73
CA LYS A 385 24.12 -34.69 6.46
C LYS A 385 25.53 -34.46 5.90
N VAL A 386 25.72 -33.53 4.97
CA VAL A 386 27.03 -33.11 4.48
C VAL A 386 27.26 -31.65 4.91
N PRO A 387 28.14 -31.38 5.88
CA PRO A 387 28.37 -30.02 6.36
C PRO A 387 29.23 -29.21 5.38
N PRO A 388 29.14 -27.86 5.42
CA PRO A 388 30.10 -26.99 4.76
C PRO A 388 31.50 -27.17 5.35
N ARG A 389 32.50 -26.83 4.54
CA ARG A 389 33.93 -26.83 4.93
C ARG A 389 34.51 -25.47 4.64
N ALA A 390 35.33 -24.94 5.54
CA ALA A 390 36.07 -23.70 5.28
C ALA A 390 36.94 -23.88 4.02
N ILE A 391 36.93 -22.87 3.16
CA ILE A 391 37.66 -22.85 1.89
C ILE A 391 39.12 -22.54 2.19
N THR A 392 40.00 -23.44 1.77
CA THR A 392 41.45 -23.34 1.93
C THR A 392 42.12 -23.53 0.58
N GLU A 393 43.38 -23.17 0.46
CA GLU A 393 44.16 -23.40 -0.76
C GLU A 393 44.18 -24.89 -1.16
N ALA A 394 44.14 -25.79 -0.18
CA ALA A 394 44.15 -27.23 -0.42
C ALA A 394 42.83 -27.78 -0.97
N ASN A 395 41.68 -27.10 -0.76
CA ASN A 395 40.38 -27.60 -1.19
C ASN A 395 39.66 -26.69 -2.21
N VAL A 396 40.13 -25.47 -2.44
CA VAL A 396 39.42 -24.47 -3.24
C VAL A 396 39.09 -24.96 -4.64
N ALA A 397 39.97 -25.74 -5.28
CA ALA A 397 39.74 -26.29 -6.61
C ALA A 397 38.52 -27.22 -6.65
N ASP A 398 38.48 -28.23 -5.78
CA ASP A 398 37.37 -29.19 -5.70
C ASP A 398 36.05 -28.51 -5.29
N ARG A 399 36.14 -27.53 -4.37
CA ARG A 399 34.97 -26.78 -3.90
C ARG A 399 34.43 -25.84 -4.96
N ALA A 400 35.30 -25.16 -5.69
CA ALA A 400 34.93 -24.28 -6.79
C ALA A 400 34.29 -25.07 -7.93
N ALA A 401 34.83 -26.26 -8.27
CA ALA A 401 34.23 -27.13 -9.28
C ALA A 401 32.80 -27.57 -8.90
N LEU A 402 32.57 -27.96 -7.65
CA LEU A 402 31.23 -28.32 -7.16
C LEU A 402 30.25 -27.15 -7.21
N LEU A 403 30.69 -25.94 -6.84
CA LEU A 403 29.84 -24.75 -6.87
C LEU A 403 29.54 -24.32 -8.32
N LEU A 404 30.55 -24.36 -9.19
CA LEU A 404 30.42 -24.00 -10.59
C LEU A 404 29.46 -24.94 -11.33
N ASP A 405 29.48 -26.25 -11.04
CA ASP A 405 28.49 -27.20 -11.56
C ASP A 405 27.05 -26.77 -11.21
N GLN A 406 26.82 -26.35 -9.96
CA GLN A 406 25.50 -25.87 -9.52
C GLN A 406 25.10 -24.56 -10.20
N TYR A 407 26.02 -23.61 -10.34
CA TYR A 407 25.78 -22.36 -11.08
C TYR A 407 25.46 -22.62 -12.55
N ARG A 408 26.22 -23.48 -13.22
CA ARG A 408 25.98 -23.87 -14.62
C ARG A 408 24.65 -24.56 -14.79
N LYS A 409 24.28 -25.50 -13.90
CA LYS A 409 22.94 -26.11 -13.92
C LYS A 409 21.83 -25.07 -13.74
N LYS A 410 22.00 -24.15 -12.78
CA LYS A 410 21.00 -23.11 -12.55
C LYS A 410 20.87 -22.19 -13.77
N SER A 411 21.97 -21.79 -14.40
CA SER A 411 21.93 -20.88 -15.56
C SER A 411 21.25 -21.50 -16.77
N ARG A 412 21.25 -22.84 -16.92
CA ARG A 412 20.48 -23.54 -17.96
C ARG A 412 18.96 -23.35 -17.86
N LEU A 413 18.43 -22.83 -16.75
CA LEU A 413 17.00 -22.57 -16.60
C LEU A 413 16.58 -21.18 -17.13
N PHE A 414 17.54 -20.36 -17.51
CA PHE A 414 17.36 -18.96 -17.90
C PHE A 414 17.81 -18.72 -19.34
N ARG A 415 17.40 -17.59 -19.93
CA ARG A 415 17.76 -17.26 -21.33
C ARG A 415 19.10 -16.56 -21.47
N SER A 416 19.55 -15.86 -20.42
CA SER A 416 20.81 -15.12 -20.42
C SER A 416 21.92 -15.88 -19.70
N ASN A 417 23.18 -15.58 -20.05
CA ASN A 417 24.36 -16.03 -19.32
C ASN A 417 24.67 -15.11 -18.10
N VAL A 418 23.66 -14.43 -17.55
CA VAL A 418 23.73 -13.67 -16.29
C VAL A 418 22.92 -14.41 -15.22
N LEU A 419 23.58 -14.81 -14.14
CA LEU A 419 22.99 -15.63 -13.10
C LEU A 419 22.88 -14.87 -11.78
N LEU A 420 21.67 -14.80 -11.26
CA LEU A 420 21.39 -14.32 -9.90
C LEU A 420 21.48 -15.47 -8.89
N VAL A 421 22.22 -15.27 -7.80
CA VAL A 421 22.35 -16.24 -6.70
C VAL A 421 22.14 -15.53 -5.35
N PRO A 422 20.92 -15.56 -4.79
CA PRO A 422 20.68 -15.03 -3.45
C PRO A 422 21.48 -15.78 -2.39
N LEU A 423 22.11 -15.06 -1.47
CA LEU A 423 22.88 -15.61 -0.35
C LEU A 423 22.30 -15.07 0.97
N GLY A 424 21.25 -15.72 1.45
CA GLY A 424 20.55 -15.32 2.65
C GLY A 424 19.54 -16.36 3.08
N ASP A 425 18.79 -16.01 4.12
CA ASP A 425 17.75 -16.78 4.79
C ASP A 425 17.12 -15.83 5.85
N ASP A 426 16.23 -16.35 6.68
CA ASP A 426 15.59 -15.61 7.76
C ASP A 426 16.60 -15.12 8.81
N PHE A 427 16.57 -13.83 9.12
CA PHE A 427 17.37 -13.15 10.13
C PHE A 427 18.86 -13.54 10.10
N ARG A 428 19.42 -13.73 8.89
CA ARG A 428 20.85 -13.98 8.68
C ARG A 428 21.66 -12.71 8.90
N TYR A 429 22.98 -12.87 8.99
CA TYR A 429 23.94 -11.80 9.19
C TYR A 429 23.86 -11.15 10.58
N ASP A 430 23.35 -11.90 11.57
CA ASP A 430 23.12 -11.45 12.95
C ASP A 430 24.40 -11.34 13.79
N LYS A 431 25.48 -11.99 13.35
CA LYS A 431 26.77 -12.01 14.05
C LYS A 431 27.93 -11.58 13.14
N PRO A 432 28.89 -10.77 13.62
CA PRO A 432 30.05 -10.35 12.83
C PRO A 432 30.85 -11.52 12.23
N GLN A 433 30.99 -12.63 12.96
CA GLN A 433 31.72 -13.82 12.50
C GLN A 433 31.05 -14.47 11.28
N GLU A 434 29.73 -14.34 11.18
CA GLU A 434 28.98 -14.87 10.05
C GLU A 434 29.25 -14.05 8.78
N TRP A 435 29.27 -12.72 8.88
CA TRP A 435 29.66 -11.84 7.78
C TRP A 435 31.02 -12.20 7.22
N ASP A 436 31.98 -12.45 8.11
CA ASP A 436 33.35 -12.81 7.74
C ASP A 436 33.43 -14.21 7.14
N ALA A 437 32.76 -15.20 7.76
CA ALA A 437 32.72 -16.56 7.24
C ALA A 437 32.09 -16.62 5.85
N GLN A 438 30.97 -15.93 5.62
CA GLN A 438 30.36 -15.87 4.29
C GLN A 438 31.29 -15.16 3.30
N PHE A 439 31.75 -13.95 3.64
CA PHE A 439 32.56 -13.14 2.72
C PHE A 439 33.87 -13.82 2.34
N PHE A 440 34.70 -14.24 3.30
CA PHE A 440 36.04 -14.75 3.01
C PHE A 440 36.02 -16.09 2.27
N ASN A 441 35.06 -16.97 2.57
CA ASN A 441 34.98 -18.25 1.87
C ASN A 441 34.49 -18.07 0.42
N TYR A 442 33.46 -17.26 0.19
CA TYR A 442 33.00 -16.94 -1.17
C TYR A 442 34.06 -16.16 -1.96
N GLN A 443 34.75 -15.20 -1.35
CA GLN A 443 35.79 -14.44 -2.04
C GLN A 443 36.94 -15.34 -2.51
N ARG A 444 37.37 -16.32 -1.70
CA ARG A 444 38.37 -17.32 -2.13
C ARG A 444 37.88 -18.16 -3.30
N LEU A 445 36.60 -18.53 -3.33
CA LEU A 445 35.99 -19.25 -4.45
C LEU A 445 35.95 -18.38 -5.70
N PHE A 446 35.54 -17.11 -5.58
CA PHE A 446 35.50 -16.16 -6.69
C PHE A 446 36.89 -15.88 -7.26
N ASP A 447 37.88 -15.62 -6.40
CA ASP A 447 39.26 -15.37 -6.82
C ASP A 447 39.81 -16.58 -7.59
N PHE A 448 39.54 -17.81 -7.12
CA PHE A 448 39.95 -19.02 -7.84
C PHE A 448 39.21 -19.16 -9.19
N LEU A 449 37.88 -19.07 -9.21
CA LEU A 449 37.07 -19.22 -10.42
C LEU A 449 37.47 -18.18 -11.48
N ASN A 450 37.62 -16.92 -11.09
CA ASN A 450 37.93 -15.82 -12.01
C ASN A 450 39.39 -15.85 -12.48
N SER A 451 40.29 -16.54 -11.77
CA SER A 451 41.69 -16.72 -12.18
C SER A 451 41.89 -17.75 -13.31
N LYS A 452 40.82 -18.47 -13.68
CA LYS A 452 40.83 -19.60 -14.61
C LYS A 452 39.98 -19.29 -15.85
N PRO A 453 40.56 -18.68 -16.90
CA PRO A 453 39.82 -18.35 -18.12
C PRO A 453 39.13 -19.56 -18.77
N GLU A 454 39.69 -20.76 -18.60
CA GLU A 454 39.11 -22.01 -19.09
C GLU A 454 37.76 -22.38 -18.45
N PHE A 455 37.37 -21.72 -17.36
CA PHE A 455 36.07 -21.94 -16.73
C PHE A 455 34.96 -21.06 -17.31
N HIS A 456 35.28 -20.08 -18.16
CA HIS A 456 34.30 -19.20 -18.80
C HIS A 456 33.27 -18.63 -17.81
N VAL A 457 33.76 -18.14 -16.66
CA VAL A 457 32.92 -17.65 -15.57
C VAL A 457 33.53 -16.43 -14.91
N GLN A 458 32.68 -15.47 -14.57
CA GLN A 458 32.99 -14.32 -13.75
C GLN A 458 32.01 -14.28 -12.57
N ALA A 459 32.47 -14.67 -11.38
CA ALA A 459 31.66 -14.67 -10.16
C ALA A 459 32.07 -13.53 -9.23
N GLN A 460 31.07 -12.82 -8.67
CA GLN A 460 31.29 -11.72 -7.74
C GLN A 460 30.12 -11.54 -6.78
N PHE A 461 30.37 -10.84 -5.67
CA PHE A 461 29.27 -10.28 -4.90
C PHE A 461 28.60 -9.19 -5.72
N GLY A 462 27.28 -9.19 -5.69
CA GLY A 462 26.43 -8.28 -6.44
C GLY A 462 25.29 -7.72 -5.62
N THR A 463 24.61 -6.76 -6.20
CA THR A 463 23.27 -6.34 -5.79
C THR A 463 22.22 -6.82 -6.80
N LEU A 464 20.93 -6.67 -6.47
CA LEU A 464 19.84 -7.06 -7.37
C LEU A 464 19.80 -6.18 -8.62
N SER A 465 20.03 -4.87 -8.45
CA SER A 465 20.14 -3.93 -9.56
C SER A 465 21.34 -4.22 -10.46
N GLU A 466 22.51 -4.59 -9.91
CA GLU A 466 23.68 -4.97 -10.73
C GLU A 466 23.39 -6.21 -11.60
N TYR A 467 22.62 -7.18 -11.10
CA TYR A 467 22.17 -8.34 -11.90
C TYR A 467 21.26 -7.92 -13.07
N PHE A 468 20.22 -7.11 -12.81
CA PHE A 468 19.33 -6.67 -13.88
C PHE A 468 20.04 -5.76 -14.89
N ASP A 469 20.92 -4.85 -14.43
CA ASP A 469 21.72 -4.00 -15.30
C ASP A 469 22.63 -4.81 -16.22
N ALA A 470 23.24 -5.89 -15.73
CA ALA A 470 24.02 -6.80 -16.54
C ALA A 470 23.17 -7.50 -17.60
N LEU A 471 21.94 -7.91 -17.26
CA LEU A 471 21.00 -8.52 -18.20
C LEU A 471 20.57 -7.54 -19.30
N TYR A 472 20.16 -6.33 -18.94
CA TYR A 472 19.82 -5.26 -19.89
C TYR A 472 20.99 -4.93 -20.82
N LYS A 473 22.20 -4.77 -20.26
CA LYS A 473 23.41 -4.49 -21.01
C LYS A 473 23.75 -5.60 -22.01
N ARG A 474 23.67 -6.88 -21.61
CA ARG A 474 23.94 -8.01 -22.51
C ARG A 474 22.92 -8.14 -23.63
N THR A 475 21.68 -7.80 -23.34
CA THR A 475 20.57 -7.86 -24.31
C THR A 475 20.46 -6.60 -25.16
N GLY A 476 21.28 -5.57 -24.90
CA GLY A 476 21.38 -4.36 -25.70
C GLY A 476 20.18 -3.42 -25.57
N VAL A 477 19.49 -3.43 -24.42
CA VAL A 477 18.32 -2.60 -24.16
C VAL A 477 18.48 -1.79 -22.87
N GLU A 478 17.75 -0.68 -22.77
CA GLU A 478 17.73 0.15 -21.56
C GLU A 478 16.87 -0.48 -20.45
N PRO A 479 17.15 -0.20 -19.16
CA PRO A 479 16.34 -0.69 -18.06
C PRO A 479 14.84 -0.35 -18.21
N GLY A 480 14.00 -1.38 -18.10
CA GLY A 480 12.55 -1.28 -18.23
C GLY A 480 12.02 -1.46 -19.66
N ALA A 481 12.89 -1.55 -20.66
CA ALA A 481 12.52 -2.02 -21.99
C ALA A 481 12.51 -3.56 -22.03
N ARG A 482 11.69 -4.15 -22.90
CA ARG A 482 11.63 -5.60 -23.10
C ARG A 482 12.94 -6.11 -23.72
N PRO A 483 13.71 -6.97 -23.04
CA PRO A 483 14.89 -7.60 -23.65
C PRO A 483 14.48 -8.54 -24.80
N PRO A 484 15.22 -8.57 -25.93
CA PRO A 484 14.88 -9.41 -27.07
C PRO A 484 14.80 -10.89 -26.69
N GLY A 485 13.75 -11.56 -27.16
CA GLY A 485 13.56 -12.98 -26.90
C GLY A 485 12.97 -13.31 -25.53
N PHE A 486 12.73 -12.37 -24.62
CA PHE A 486 12.04 -12.68 -23.35
C PHE A 486 10.52 -12.60 -23.53
N PRO A 487 9.74 -13.54 -22.97
CA PRO A 487 8.30 -13.58 -23.16
C PRO A 487 7.57 -12.46 -22.41
N VAL A 488 6.36 -12.14 -22.88
CA VAL A 488 5.42 -11.31 -22.13
C VAL A 488 4.41 -12.23 -21.45
N LEU A 489 4.19 -12.02 -20.17
CA LEU A 489 3.28 -12.79 -19.34
C LEU A 489 2.18 -11.88 -18.77
N SER A 490 0.95 -12.40 -18.69
CA SER A 490 -0.14 -11.77 -17.95
C SER A 490 -0.90 -12.77 -17.08
N GLY A 491 -1.54 -12.27 -16.03
CA GLY A 491 -2.21 -13.06 -15.00
C GLY A 491 -1.46 -13.01 -13.67
N ASP A 492 -1.88 -13.84 -12.72
CA ASP A 492 -1.35 -13.91 -11.37
C ASP A 492 -0.75 -15.31 -11.07
N PHE A 493 -0.19 -15.46 -9.88
CA PHE A 493 0.43 -16.71 -9.41
C PHE A 493 -0.26 -17.26 -8.17
N PHE A 494 -1.60 -17.20 -8.15
CA PHE A 494 -2.43 -17.84 -7.12
C PHE A 494 -3.17 -19.07 -7.67
N SER A 495 -3.42 -20.11 -6.87
CA SER A 495 -3.01 -20.28 -5.47
C SER A 495 -1.66 -21.01 -5.36
N TYR A 496 -0.79 -20.54 -4.46
CA TYR A 496 0.52 -21.13 -4.21
C TYR A 496 0.41 -22.51 -3.56
N ALA A 497 1.22 -23.47 -4.03
CA ALA A 497 1.53 -24.70 -3.34
C ALA A 497 3.04 -24.91 -3.35
N ASP A 498 3.61 -25.12 -2.17
CA ASP A 498 5.04 -25.35 -1.99
C ASP A 498 5.43 -26.78 -2.32
N ARG A 499 4.53 -27.75 -2.12
CA ARG A 499 4.71 -29.18 -2.42
C ARG A 499 3.36 -29.92 -2.41
N GLU A 500 3.31 -31.07 -3.08
CA GLU A 500 2.17 -32.00 -3.01
C GLU A 500 0.83 -31.26 -3.21
N ASP A 501 -0.20 -31.57 -2.43
CA ASP A 501 -1.51 -30.92 -2.42
C ASP A 501 -1.61 -29.81 -1.36
N HIS A 502 -0.48 -29.32 -0.84
CA HIS A 502 -0.44 -28.28 0.18
C HIS A 502 -0.70 -26.91 -0.45
N TYR A 503 -1.96 -26.61 -0.79
CA TYR A 503 -2.36 -25.28 -1.24
C TYR A 503 -2.48 -24.31 -0.07
N TRP A 504 -1.85 -23.15 -0.20
CA TRP A 504 -1.82 -22.12 0.85
C TRP A 504 -3.03 -21.19 0.69
N THR A 505 -4.25 -21.73 0.71
CA THR A 505 -5.50 -20.95 0.60
C THR A 505 -6.13 -20.63 1.95
N GLY A 506 -5.73 -21.34 3.03
CA GLY A 506 -6.26 -21.11 4.37
C GLY A 506 -6.03 -19.68 4.87
N TYR A 507 -4.88 -19.07 4.55
CA TYR A 507 -4.54 -17.72 4.99
C TYR A 507 -5.40 -16.63 4.35
N TYR A 508 -6.14 -16.93 3.28
CA TYR A 508 -7.16 -16.04 2.73
C TYR A 508 -8.27 -15.72 3.74
N THR A 509 -8.47 -16.60 4.74
CA THR A 509 -9.53 -16.43 5.76
C THR A 509 -8.97 -16.33 7.18
N SER A 510 -7.83 -16.95 7.49
CA SER A 510 -7.26 -17.00 8.85
C SER A 510 -7.32 -15.64 9.58
N ARG A 511 -7.82 -15.66 10.81
CA ARG A 511 -8.00 -14.46 11.66
C ARG A 511 -8.83 -13.35 10.99
N PRO A 512 -10.07 -13.65 10.55
CA PRO A 512 -10.88 -12.75 9.71
C PRO A 512 -11.28 -11.45 10.44
N PHE A 513 -11.32 -11.47 11.77
CA PHE A 513 -11.56 -10.27 12.58
C PHE A 513 -10.55 -9.16 12.26
N TYR A 514 -9.26 -9.48 12.20
CA TYR A 514 -8.22 -8.48 11.95
C TYR A 514 -8.14 -8.08 10.48
N LYS A 515 -8.46 -8.98 9.55
CA LYS A 515 -8.68 -8.63 8.13
C LYS A 515 -9.81 -7.60 7.97
N SER A 516 -10.90 -7.75 8.73
CA SER A 516 -11.96 -6.74 8.76
C SER A 516 -11.50 -5.43 9.40
N LEU A 517 -10.77 -5.50 10.53
CA LEU A 517 -10.25 -4.31 11.21
C LEU A 517 -9.29 -3.50 10.33
N ASP A 518 -8.47 -4.16 9.51
CA ASP A 518 -7.62 -3.52 8.50
C ASP A 518 -8.43 -2.63 7.56
N ARG A 519 -9.52 -3.15 6.97
CA ARG A 519 -10.40 -2.35 6.10
C ARG A 519 -11.09 -1.20 6.82
N VAL A 520 -11.46 -1.40 8.09
CA VAL A 520 -11.99 -0.30 8.92
C VAL A 520 -10.92 0.78 9.11
N LEU A 521 -9.69 0.40 9.44
CA LEU A 521 -8.59 1.34 9.63
C LEU A 521 -8.26 2.09 8.34
N GLU A 522 -8.17 1.40 7.21
CA GLU A 522 -7.94 1.98 5.88
C GLU A 522 -8.97 3.06 5.54
N ALA A 523 -10.25 2.76 5.73
CA ALA A 523 -11.34 3.72 5.48
C ALA A 523 -11.25 4.96 6.39
N HIS A 524 -10.90 4.76 7.68
CA HIS A 524 -10.72 5.87 8.62
C HIS A 524 -9.47 6.69 8.30
N LEU A 525 -8.38 6.04 7.88
CA LEU A 525 -7.14 6.72 7.54
C LEU A 525 -7.36 7.64 6.34
N ARG A 526 -7.94 7.11 5.26
CA ARG A 526 -8.31 7.90 4.08
C ARG A 526 -9.22 9.07 4.46
N GLY A 527 -10.26 8.83 5.26
CA GLY A 527 -11.17 9.89 5.67
C GLY A 527 -10.49 10.97 6.52
N ALA A 528 -9.64 10.57 7.46
CA ALA A 528 -8.89 11.46 8.32
C ALA A 528 -7.88 12.31 7.53
N GLU A 529 -7.15 11.73 6.57
CA GLU A 529 -6.19 12.47 5.76
C GLU A 529 -6.86 13.50 4.85
N ILE A 530 -8.01 13.16 4.26
CA ILE A 530 -8.81 14.11 3.47
C ILE A 530 -9.28 15.27 4.35
N LEU A 531 -9.96 14.98 5.46
CA LEU A 531 -10.49 16.02 6.35
C LEU A 531 -9.37 16.89 6.93
N TYR A 532 -8.28 16.29 7.39
CA TYR A 532 -7.13 17.02 7.91
C TYR A 532 -6.53 17.95 6.84
N SER A 533 -6.39 17.47 5.61
CA SER A 533 -5.84 18.27 4.51
C SER A 533 -6.74 19.45 4.15
N LEU A 534 -8.06 19.25 4.10
CA LEU A 534 -9.03 20.31 3.86
C LEU A 534 -9.04 21.35 4.98
N ALA A 535 -9.09 20.90 6.24
CA ALA A 535 -9.05 21.76 7.42
C ALA A 535 -7.76 22.59 7.46
N LEU A 536 -6.61 21.95 7.23
CA LEU A 536 -5.31 22.62 7.20
C LEU A 536 -5.21 23.65 6.07
N ALA A 537 -5.71 23.33 4.88
CA ALA A 537 -5.73 24.26 3.75
C ALA A 537 -6.58 25.50 4.06
N HIS A 538 -7.77 25.30 4.64
CA HIS A 538 -8.64 26.40 5.08
C HIS A 538 -7.99 27.23 6.18
N ALA A 539 -7.43 26.60 7.21
CA ALA A 539 -6.74 27.29 8.30
C ALA A 539 -5.55 28.14 7.81
N ARG A 540 -4.78 27.64 6.84
CA ARG A 540 -3.70 28.42 6.23
C ARG A 540 -4.22 29.61 5.43
N ARG A 541 -5.27 29.41 4.63
CA ARG A 541 -5.88 30.47 3.82
C ARG A 541 -6.46 31.60 4.69
N SER A 542 -7.05 31.24 5.82
CA SER A 542 -7.66 32.18 6.76
C SER A 542 -6.67 32.77 7.78
N GLY A 543 -5.38 32.41 7.72
CA GLY A 543 -4.36 32.89 8.66
C GLY A 543 -4.46 32.29 10.08
N LEU A 544 -5.28 31.24 10.27
CA LEU A 544 -5.57 30.58 11.55
C LEU A 544 -4.81 29.26 11.74
N ALA A 545 -3.77 28.99 10.94
CA ALA A 545 -2.99 27.75 11.04
C ALA A 545 -2.36 27.51 12.42
N GLY A 546 -2.11 28.57 13.20
CA GLY A 546 -1.60 28.45 14.58
C GLY A 546 -2.66 28.01 15.61
N GLN A 547 -3.95 28.08 15.27
CA GLN A 547 -5.06 27.65 16.14
C GLN A 547 -5.49 26.20 15.88
N TYR A 548 -5.18 25.65 14.69
CA TYR A 548 -5.49 24.27 14.32
C TYR A 548 -4.41 23.29 14.83
N PRO A 549 -4.77 22.09 15.33
CA PRO A 549 -3.81 21.14 15.92
C PRO A 549 -2.90 20.49 14.86
N LEU A 550 -1.81 21.17 14.49
CA LEU A 550 -0.79 20.63 13.57
C LEU A 550 -0.12 19.35 14.09
N SER A 551 -0.19 19.09 15.40
CA SER A 551 0.27 17.85 16.03
C SER A 551 -0.47 16.60 15.54
N ASP A 552 -1.69 16.74 15.03
CA ASP A 552 -2.49 15.63 14.50
C ASP A 552 -1.83 14.96 13.29
N PHE A 553 -0.94 15.65 12.58
CA PHE A 553 -0.15 15.04 11.49
C PHE A 553 0.71 13.86 11.96
N ALA A 554 1.20 13.90 13.21
CA ALA A 554 1.95 12.79 13.79
C ALA A 554 1.06 11.56 14.01
N LEU A 555 -0.21 11.77 14.35
CA LEU A 555 -1.20 10.69 14.50
C LEU A 555 -1.50 10.02 13.16
N LEU A 556 -1.67 10.81 12.09
CA LEU A 556 -1.82 10.30 10.73
C LEU A 556 -0.60 9.47 10.29
N THR A 557 0.60 9.97 10.58
CA THR A 557 1.84 9.28 10.22
C THR A 557 1.98 7.95 10.96
N GLU A 558 1.67 7.91 12.26
CA GLU A 558 1.70 6.66 13.04
C GLU A 558 0.63 5.66 12.56
N ALA A 559 -0.55 6.14 12.19
CA ALA A 559 -1.60 5.31 11.61
C ALA A 559 -1.20 4.75 10.23
N ARG A 560 -0.59 5.55 9.35
CA ARG A 560 -0.01 5.08 8.07
C ARG A 560 1.03 3.98 8.29
N ARG A 561 1.96 4.19 9.22
CA ARG A 561 3.00 3.20 9.56
C ARG A 561 2.43 1.93 10.15
N THR A 562 1.37 2.03 10.96
CA THR A 562 0.69 0.88 11.55
C THR A 562 -0.08 0.08 10.49
N LEU A 563 -0.84 0.76 9.62
CA LEU A 563 -1.52 0.12 8.50
C LEU A 563 -0.49 -0.55 7.58
N GLY A 564 0.58 0.15 7.24
CA GLY A 564 1.66 -0.38 6.41
C GLY A 564 2.39 -1.57 7.05
N LEU A 565 2.61 -1.54 8.37
CA LEU A 565 3.19 -2.67 9.10
C LEU A 565 2.28 -3.90 9.03
N PHE A 566 0.96 -3.68 9.15
CA PHE A 566 -0.02 -4.76 9.10
C PHE A 566 -0.19 -5.39 7.70
N GLN A 567 0.30 -4.73 6.64
CA GLN A 567 0.32 -5.35 5.31
C GLN A 567 1.39 -6.45 5.18
N HIS A 568 2.29 -6.63 6.15
CA HIS A 568 3.29 -7.70 6.14
C HIS A 568 2.64 -9.08 5.91
N HIS A 569 3.33 -9.96 5.19
CA HIS A 569 2.85 -11.28 4.81
C HIS A 569 2.65 -12.27 5.97
N ASP A 570 2.94 -11.91 7.25
CA ASP A 570 2.44 -12.67 8.42
C ASP A 570 1.41 -11.94 9.29
N ALA A 571 1.13 -10.68 8.96
CA ALA A 571 0.21 -9.83 9.70
C ALA A 571 -1.23 -9.99 9.17
N ILE A 572 -1.58 -9.35 8.04
CA ILE A 572 -2.91 -9.42 7.44
C ILE A 572 -3.30 -10.85 7.02
N THR A 573 -2.31 -11.69 6.68
CA THR A 573 -2.50 -13.12 6.35
C THR A 573 -2.99 -13.93 7.54
N GLY A 574 -2.69 -13.49 8.75
CA GLY A 574 -3.04 -14.15 9.99
C GLY A 574 -2.19 -15.39 10.31
N THR A 575 -0.98 -15.48 9.77
CA THR A 575 -0.04 -16.61 9.98
C THR A 575 0.94 -16.40 11.14
N ALA A 576 0.96 -15.22 11.76
CA ALA A 576 1.75 -14.96 12.96
C ALA A 576 1.22 -15.68 14.22
N LYS A 577 2.10 -15.82 15.21
CA LYS A 577 1.76 -16.36 16.54
C LYS A 577 0.80 -15.44 17.30
N GLU A 578 0.06 -16.03 18.23
CA GLU A 578 -1.01 -15.32 18.97
C GLU A 578 -0.54 -14.01 19.63
N ALA A 579 0.58 -14.04 20.35
CA ALA A 579 1.12 -12.85 20.99
C ALA A 579 1.50 -11.73 20.00
N VAL A 580 1.85 -12.09 18.76
CA VAL A 580 2.17 -11.15 17.69
C VAL A 580 0.90 -10.56 17.09
N VAL A 581 -0.14 -11.38 16.91
CA VAL A 581 -1.45 -10.90 16.46
C VAL A 581 -2.07 -9.94 17.46
N VAL A 582 -1.93 -10.21 18.76
CA VAL A 582 -2.35 -9.27 19.81
C VAL A 582 -1.59 -7.95 19.71
N ASP A 583 -0.27 -7.97 19.46
CA ASP A 583 0.52 -6.75 19.24
C ASP A 583 0.00 -5.94 18.05
N TYR A 584 -0.27 -6.59 16.91
CA TYR A 584 -0.90 -5.94 15.75
C TYR A 584 -2.28 -5.38 16.09
N GLY A 585 -3.15 -6.17 16.73
CA GLY A 585 -4.49 -5.75 17.12
C GLY A 585 -4.48 -4.49 17.98
N VAL A 586 -3.60 -4.44 19.00
CA VAL A 586 -3.46 -3.27 19.88
C VAL A 586 -2.99 -2.05 19.09
N ARG A 587 -2.03 -2.21 18.15
CA ARG A 587 -1.58 -1.11 17.29
C ARG A 587 -2.71 -0.60 16.39
N LEU A 588 -3.42 -1.49 15.71
CA LEU A 588 -4.57 -1.16 14.84
C LEU A 588 -5.65 -0.39 15.62
N LEU A 589 -6.03 -0.87 16.81
CA LEU A 589 -7.02 -0.19 17.65
C LEU A 589 -6.54 1.21 18.07
N ARG A 590 -5.29 1.32 18.53
CA ARG A 590 -4.71 2.60 18.92
C ARG A 590 -4.72 3.60 17.76
N SER A 591 -4.28 3.17 16.57
CA SER A 591 -4.32 4.00 15.37
C SER A 591 -5.75 4.39 15.00
N LEU A 592 -6.72 3.48 15.10
CA LEU A 592 -8.12 3.80 14.84
C LEU A 592 -8.65 4.88 15.80
N VAL A 593 -8.32 4.80 17.09
CA VAL A 593 -8.67 5.84 18.07
C VAL A 593 -8.00 7.18 17.73
N SER A 594 -6.71 7.15 17.36
CA SER A 594 -5.99 8.35 16.93
C SER A 594 -6.61 8.98 15.68
N LEU A 595 -7.01 8.20 14.68
CA LEU A 595 -7.66 8.70 13.48
C LEU A 595 -9.03 9.30 13.77
N LYS A 596 -9.81 8.68 14.67
CA LYS A 596 -11.07 9.24 15.16
C LYS A 596 -10.89 10.62 15.78
N GLN A 597 -9.80 10.83 16.54
CA GLN A 597 -9.47 12.16 17.07
C GLN A 597 -9.20 13.17 15.94
N VAL A 598 -8.41 12.80 14.94
CA VAL A 598 -8.11 13.69 13.79
C VAL A 598 -9.40 14.05 13.05
N ILE A 599 -10.28 13.07 12.81
CA ILE A 599 -11.58 13.29 12.17
C ILE A 599 -12.44 14.25 13.00
N ILE A 600 -12.54 14.05 14.32
CA ILE A 600 -13.27 14.93 15.24
C ILE A 600 -12.76 16.37 15.14
N ASN A 601 -11.44 16.58 15.24
CA ASN A 601 -10.84 17.91 15.24
C ASN A 601 -11.05 18.61 13.90
N ALA A 602 -10.81 17.91 12.79
CA ALA A 602 -10.95 18.45 11.45
C ALA A 602 -12.41 18.75 11.11
N ALA A 603 -13.34 17.84 11.42
CA ALA A 603 -14.76 18.05 11.21
C ALA A 603 -15.28 19.22 12.03
N HIS A 604 -14.93 19.32 13.32
CA HIS A 604 -15.30 20.45 14.16
C HIS A 604 -14.83 21.78 13.55
N TYR A 605 -13.56 21.86 13.14
CA TYR A 605 -13.03 23.07 12.50
C TYR A 605 -13.78 23.45 11.22
N LEU A 606 -14.12 22.47 10.39
CA LEU A 606 -14.75 22.68 9.08
C LEU A 606 -16.24 23.04 9.15
N VAL A 607 -16.98 22.60 10.18
CA VAL A 607 -18.42 22.91 10.33
C VAL A 607 -18.70 24.21 11.08
N LEU A 608 -17.67 24.86 11.65
CA LEU A 608 -17.85 26.16 12.31
C LEU A 608 -18.12 27.25 11.29
N GLY A 609 -19.19 28.02 11.51
CA GLY A 609 -19.50 29.21 10.71
C GLY A 609 -18.48 30.34 10.87
N ASP A 610 -17.86 30.45 12.05
CA ASP A 610 -16.74 31.35 12.33
C ASP A 610 -15.56 30.57 12.89
N GLN A 611 -14.50 30.44 12.12
CA GLN A 611 -13.32 29.65 12.50
C GLN A 611 -12.46 30.32 13.58
N GLU A 612 -12.62 31.62 13.87
CA GLU A 612 -11.91 32.27 14.99
C GLU A 612 -12.40 31.76 16.35
N THR A 613 -13.60 31.19 16.39
CA THR A 613 -14.17 30.58 17.61
C THR A 613 -13.63 29.18 17.90
N TYR A 614 -12.88 28.59 16.96
CA TYR A 614 -12.30 27.27 17.15
C TYR A 614 -11.29 27.29 18.29
N SER A 615 -11.48 26.39 19.26
CA SER A 615 -10.53 26.15 20.33
C SER A 615 -10.21 24.65 20.40
N PHE A 616 -8.93 24.33 20.35
CA PHE A 616 -8.46 22.97 20.51
C PHE A 616 -8.28 22.64 22.00
N ASP A 617 -9.16 21.81 22.54
CA ASP A 617 -9.00 21.19 23.87
C ASP A 617 -9.01 19.65 23.75
N PRO A 618 -7.87 18.97 23.95
CA PRO A 618 -7.81 17.51 23.91
C PRO A 618 -8.56 16.83 25.07
N GLY A 619 -8.81 17.53 26.18
CA GLY A 619 -9.53 16.98 27.34
C GLY A 619 -11.05 17.01 27.19
N THR A 620 -11.59 17.90 26.36
CA THR A 620 -13.03 18.06 26.13
C THR A 620 -13.36 18.23 24.64
N PRO A 621 -13.27 17.15 23.83
CA PRO A 621 -13.57 17.24 22.40
C PRO A 621 -15.04 17.63 22.17
N PHE A 622 -15.26 18.54 21.20
CA PHE A 622 -16.60 19.04 20.88
C PHE A 622 -17.50 17.98 20.22
N LEU A 623 -16.92 17.15 19.36
CA LEU A 623 -17.61 16.02 18.72
C LEU A 623 -17.16 14.69 19.34
N GLN A 624 -18.02 13.68 19.20
CA GLN A 624 -17.73 12.30 19.52
C GLN A 624 -18.08 11.43 18.30
N MET A 625 -17.33 10.36 18.08
CA MET A 625 -17.66 9.36 17.06
C MET A 625 -18.88 8.53 17.47
N ASP A 626 -19.70 8.13 16.48
CA ASP A 626 -20.91 7.32 16.70
C ASP A 626 -20.61 5.91 17.25
N ASP A 627 -19.38 5.40 17.11
CA ASP A 627 -18.99 4.10 17.62
C ASP A 627 -17.69 4.13 18.45
N SER A 628 -17.57 3.17 19.36
CA SER A 628 -16.37 2.90 20.13
C SER A 628 -16.05 1.42 20.15
N ARG A 629 -14.78 1.08 20.45
CA ARG A 629 -14.33 -0.32 20.60
C ARG A 629 -13.57 -0.42 21.92
N VAL A 630 -14.00 -1.33 22.78
CA VAL A 630 -13.41 -1.51 24.12
C VAL A 630 -12.05 -2.21 24.09
N SER A 631 -11.84 -3.11 23.13
CA SER A 631 -10.61 -3.87 22.95
C SER A 631 -10.38 -4.20 21.48
N HIS A 632 -9.18 -4.67 21.14
CA HIS A 632 -8.79 -4.93 19.76
C HIS A 632 -9.49 -6.14 19.14
N ASP A 633 -10.16 -6.95 19.95
CA ASP A 633 -10.90 -8.16 19.60
C ASP A 633 -12.41 -8.01 19.82
N ALA A 634 -12.88 -6.79 20.17
CA ALA A 634 -14.30 -6.48 20.34
C ALA A 634 -14.91 -5.85 19.09
N LEU A 635 -16.18 -6.20 18.83
CA LEU A 635 -17.00 -5.52 17.84
C LEU A 635 -17.24 -4.06 18.24
N PRO A 636 -17.46 -3.14 17.27
CA PRO A 636 -17.77 -1.76 17.59
C PRO A 636 -19.15 -1.65 18.24
N GLU A 637 -19.22 -0.90 19.33
CA GLU A 637 -20.45 -0.55 20.03
C GLU A 637 -20.89 0.85 19.61
N ARG A 638 -22.14 0.97 19.15
CA ARG A 638 -22.72 2.25 18.75
C ARG A 638 -23.19 3.06 19.94
N THR A 639 -23.06 4.37 19.85
CA THR A 639 -23.44 5.35 20.86
C THR A 639 -24.93 5.61 20.77
N VAL A 640 -25.63 5.51 21.90
CA VAL A 640 -27.05 5.89 21.99
C VAL A 640 -27.14 7.40 22.24
N ILE A 641 -27.64 8.13 21.25
CA ILE A 641 -27.87 9.57 21.33
C ILE A 641 -29.03 9.83 22.29
N ARG A 642 -28.75 10.57 23.37
CA ARG A 642 -29.76 10.98 24.34
C ARG A 642 -30.48 12.22 23.83
N LEU A 643 -31.76 12.06 23.50
CA LEU A 643 -32.65 13.15 23.13
C LEU A 643 -33.23 13.75 24.41
N ASP A 644 -32.97 15.05 24.61
CA ASP A 644 -33.49 15.87 25.70
C ASP A 644 -34.06 17.18 25.14
N SER A 645 -34.34 18.17 25.97
CA SER A 645 -34.89 19.46 25.53
C SER A 645 -34.00 20.22 24.54
N SER A 646 -32.70 19.91 24.50
CA SER A 646 -31.73 20.54 23.61
C SER A 646 -31.51 19.70 22.35
N PRO A 647 -31.38 20.34 21.17
CA PRO A 647 -31.08 19.62 19.95
C PRO A 647 -29.70 18.92 20.02
N ARG A 648 -29.63 17.74 19.42
CA ARG A 648 -28.36 17.02 19.18
C ARG A 648 -27.96 17.17 17.73
N PHE A 649 -26.67 17.36 17.48
CA PHE A 649 -26.14 17.52 16.13
C PHE A 649 -25.31 16.31 15.74
N VAL A 650 -25.47 15.86 14.51
CA VAL A 650 -24.71 14.74 13.92
C VAL A 650 -24.06 15.23 12.65
N VAL A 651 -22.75 15.08 12.57
CA VAL A 651 -21.96 15.44 11.38
C VAL A 651 -21.67 14.16 10.59
N VAL A 652 -21.97 14.17 9.30
CA VAL A 652 -21.78 13.03 8.40
C VAL A 652 -20.82 13.43 7.30
N PHE A 653 -19.77 12.64 7.10
CA PHE A 653 -18.75 12.90 6.09
C PHE A 653 -18.85 11.93 4.91
N ASN A 654 -18.78 12.46 3.68
CA ASN A 654 -18.64 11.67 2.46
C ASN A 654 -17.19 11.74 1.94
N PRO A 655 -16.37 10.69 2.12
CA PRO A 655 -14.99 10.67 1.65
C PRO A 655 -14.84 10.40 0.14
N LEU A 656 -15.94 10.28 -0.60
CA LEU A 656 -15.93 10.07 -2.05
C LEU A 656 -16.00 11.40 -2.78
N GLU A 657 -15.39 11.48 -3.96
CA GLU A 657 -15.40 12.68 -4.82
C GLU A 657 -16.74 12.94 -5.50
N GLN A 658 -17.71 12.04 -5.31
CA GLN A 658 -19.02 12.10 -5.93
C GLN A 658 -20.10 12.32 -4.86
N GLU A 659 -21.17 13.02 -5.26
CA GLU A 659 -22.37 13.11 -4.44
C GLU A 659 -22.92 11.71 -4.15
N ARG A 660 -23.37 11.49 -2.92
CA ARG A 660 -23.89 10.20 -2.48
C ARG A 660 -25.20 10.35 -1.74
N LEU A 661 -26.23 9.66 -2.21
CA LEU A 661 -27.45 9.38 -1.43
C LEU A 661 -27.23 8.09 -0.63
N SER A 662 -27.27 8.18 0.69
CA SER A 662 -27.09 7.02 1.57
C SER A 662 -28.04 7.08 2.77
N VAL A 663 -28.41 5.92 3.30
CA VAL A 663 -29.14 5.84 4.57
C VAL A 663 -28.14 5.91 5.71
N VAL A 664 -28.29 6.91 6.57
CA VAL A 664 -27.56 7.04 7.84
C VAL A 664 -28.42 6.42 8.94
N SER A 665 -27.83 5.52 9.73
CA SER A 665 -28.53 4.84 10.84
C SER A 665 -27.91 5.25 12.17
N LEU A 666 -28.73 5.78 13.09
CA LEU A 666 -28.33 6.31 14.40
C LEU A 666 -29.12 5.60 15.50
N LEU A 667 -28.52 5.43 16.68
CA LEU A 667 -29.25 4.93 17.86
C LEU A 667 -29.71 6.09 18.73
N VAL A 668 -30.96 6.05 19.18
CA VAL A 668 -31.57 7.07 20.06
C VAL A 668 -32.29 6.42 21.22
N ASN A 669 -32.47 7.16 22.31
CA ASN A 669 -33.15 6.66 23.52
C ASN A 669 -34.68 6.82 23.52
N SER A 670 -35.27 7.32 22.43
CA SER A 670 -36.70 7.61 22.33
C SER A 670 -37.22 7.33 20.92
N PRO A 671 -38.43 6.75 20.76
CA PRO A 671 -39.02 6.55 19.43
C PRO A 671 -39.61 7.85 18.86
N ARG A 672 -39.65 8.91 19.68
CA ARG A 672 -40.17 10.24 19.37
C ARG A 672 -39.05 11.16 18.97
N VAL A 673 -38.72 11.16 17.69
CA VAL A 673 -37.60 11.94 17.12
C VAL A 673 -38.00 12.61 15.82
N ARG A 674 -37.53 13.84 15.65
CA ARG A 674 -37.53 14.59 14.41
C ARG A 674 -36.09 14.86 14.01
N VAL A 675 -35.80 14.65 12.73
CA VAL A 675 -34.49 14.94 12.14
C VAL A 675 -34.65 16.08 11.15
N LEU A 676 -33.81 17.11 11.26
CA LEU A 676 -33.76 18.26 10.37
C LEU A 676 -32.44 18.26 9.59
N SER A 677 -32.47 18.79 8.36
CA SER A 677 -31.27 19.14 7.60
C SER A 677 -30.54 20.33 8.21
N GLU A 678 -29.39 20.68 7.64
CA GLU A 678 -28.60 21.86 8.01
C GLU A 678 -29.41 23.16 7.88
N GLU A 679 -30.29 23.25 6.89
CA GLU A 679 -31.19 24.39 6.64
C GLU A 679 -32.48 24.34 7.51
N GLY A 680 -32.57 23.38 8.44
CA GLY A 680 -33.72 23.22 9.33
C GLY A 680 -34.92 22.54 8.69
N GLN A 681 -34.79 21.93 7.51
CA GLN A 681 -35.90 21.25 6.84
C GLN A 681 -36.13 19.85 7.42
N PRO A 682 -37.40 19.45 7.72
CA PRO A 682 -37.68 18.13 8.23
C PRO A 682 -37.38 17.03 7.21
N LEU A 683 -36.62 16.02 7.63
CA LEU A 683 -36.28 14.85 6.83
C LEU A 683 -37.20 13.67 7.16
N SER A 684 -37.56 12.88 6.16
CA SER A 684 -38.31 11.64 6.38
C SER A 684 -37.42 10.60 7.03
N VAL A 685 -37.89 9.98 8.11
CA VAL A 685 -37.13 8.98 8.86
C VAL A 685 -37.94 7.72 9.11
N GLN A 686 -37.25 6.58 9.14
CA GLN A 686 -37.81 5.34 9.65
C GLN A 686 -37.24 5.06 11.04
N ILE A 687 -38.11 4.85 12.02
CA ILE A 687 -37.76 4.39 13.36
C ILE A 687 -38.00 2.89 13.44
N SER A 688 -37.00 2.18 13.92
CA SER A 688 -37.04 0.73 14.10
C SER A 688 -36.59 0.35 15.52
N VAL A 689 -37.09 -0.79 16.00
CA VAL A 689 -36.58 -1.41 17.23
C VAL A 689 -35.12 -1.84 17.05
N HIS A 690 -34.31 -1.66 18.10
CA HIS A 690 -32.95 -2.19 18.15
C HIS A 690 -32.94 -3.55 18.85
N TRP A 691 -32.20 -4.51 18.29
CA TRP A 691 -32.16 -5.90 18.76
C TRP A 691 -30.77 -6.26 19.28
N SER A 692 -30.71 -6.88 20.45
CA SER A 692 -29.48 -7.49 20.99
C SER A 692 -29.35 -8.97 20.62
N SER A 693 -30.46 -9.63 20.29
CA SER A 693 -30.52 -11.02 19.82
C SER A 693 -31.64 -11.19 18.78
N ALA A 694 -31.82 -12.40 18.26
CA ALA A 694 -32.91 -12.70 17.32
C ALA A 694 -34.32 -12.48 17.91
N THR A 695 -34.47 -12.43 19.24
CA THR A 695 -35.77 -12.32 19.92
C THR A 695 -35.84 -11.23 21.00
N ASP A 696 -34.69 -10.62 21.32
CA ASP A 696 -34.56 -9.62 22.38
C ASP A 696 -34.34 -8.22 21.81
N MET A 697 -35.34 -7.37 22.02
CA MET A 697 -35.32 -5.94 21.77
C MET A 697 -34.66 -5.26 22.96
N VAL A 698 -33.76 -4.32 22.68
CA VAL A 698 -33.11 -3.51 23.71
C VAL A 698 -34.10 -2.46 24.21
N PRO A 699 -34.50 -2.46 25.49
CA PRO A 699 -35.40 -1.46 26.05
C PRO A 699 -34.84 -0.05 25.86
N ASP A 700 -35.71 0.90 25.52
CA ASP A 700 -35.39 2.32 25.39
C ASP A 700 -34.24 2.63 24.40
N VAL A 701 -34.01 1.77 23.41
CA VAL A 701 -33.06 2.00 22.32
C VAL A 701 -33.73 1.74 20.97
N TYR A 702 -33.67 2.72 20.09
CA TYR A 702 -34.32 2.71 18.79
C TYR A 702 -33.33 3.12 17.70
N GLN A 703 -33.49 2.57 16.51
CA GLN A 703 -32.70 2.93 15.34
C GLN A 703 -33.46 3.93 14.46
N VAL A 704 -32.89 5.11 14.28
CA VAL A 704 -33.33 6.12 13.31
C VAL A 704 -32.59 5.87 12.01
N SER A 705 -33.32 5.64 10.91
CA SER A 705 -32.75 5.50 9.57
C SER A 705 -33.22 6.67 8.72
N VAL A 706 -32.29 7.51 8.27
CA VAL A 706 -32.56 8.74 7.51
C VAL A 706 -31.80 8.70 6.17
N PRO A 707 -32.48 8.87 5.03
CA PRO A 707 -31.80 9.06 3.75
C PRO A 707 -31.21 10.47 3.68
N VAL A 708 -29.90 10.56 3.46
CA VAL A 708 -29.16 11.83 3.38
C VAL A 708 -28.41 11.89 2.05
N ARG A 709 -28.50 13.03 1.38
CA ARG A 709 -27.72 13.35 0.19
C ARG A 709 -26.51 14.17 0.65
N LEU A 710 -25.31 13.65 0.40
CA LEU A 710 -24.05 14.24 0.84
C LEU A 710 -23.22 14.67 -0.38
N PRO A 711 -22.69 15.90 -0.41
CA PRO A 711 -21.80 16.34 -1.49
C PRO A 711 -20.49 15.54 -1.50
N GLY A 712 -19.81 15.53 -2.65
CA GLY A 712 -18.49 14.90 -2.78
C GLY A 712 -17.44 15.60 -1.90
N LEU A 713 -16.64 14.82 -1.17
CA LEU A 713 -15.65 15.29 -0.18
C LEU A 713 -16.23 16.22 0.90
N GLY A 714 -17.54 16.21 1.10
CA GLY A 714 -18.23 17.18 1.93
C GLY A 714 -18.79 16.61 3.24
N LEU A 715 -19.11 17.54 4.14
CA LEU A 715 -19.76 17.29 5.42
C LEU A 715 -21.24 17.70 5.31
N GLY A 716 -22.13 16.94 5.94
CA GLY A 716 -23.52 17.32 6.16
C GLY A 716 -23.84 17.32 7.64
N VAL A 717 -24.66 18.27 8.09
CA VAL A 717 -25.10 18.37 9.49
C VAL A 717 -26.57 18.00 9.61
N LEU A 718 -26.87 17.12 10.55
CA LEU A 718 -28.23 16.72 10.93
C LEU A 718 -28.54 17.22 12.33
N GLN A 719 -29.77 17.68 12.55
CA GLN A 719 -30.25 18.09 13.86
C GLN A 719 -31.34 17.15 14.34
N LEU A 720 -31.15 16.53 15.50
CA LEU A 720 -32.08 15.60 16.14
C LEU A 720 -32.75 16.30 17.34
N GLN A 721 -34.08 16.23 17.38
CA GLN A 721 -34.89 16.81 18.45
C GLN A 721 -36.01 15.83 18.86
N PRO A 722 -36.47 15.85 20.12
CA PRO A 722 -37.70 15.15 20.50
C PRO A 722 -38.89 15.77 19.76
N ASP A 723 -39.79 14.93 19.24
CA ASP A 723 -41.02 15.41 18.60
C ASP A 723 -42.21 14.49 18.93
N LEU A 724 -43.36 15.10 19.15
CA LEU A 724 -44.62 14.41 19.47
C LEU A 724 -45.35 14.14 18.15
N ASP A 725 -44.95 13.04 17.50
CA ASP A 725 -45.63 12.45 16.34
C ASP A 725 -45.72 13.38 15.11
N GLY A 726 -44.57 13.61 14.46
CA GLY A 726 -44.49 14.34 13.19
C GLY A 726 -44.85 13.46 11.98
N PRO A 727 -45.44 14.02 10.90
CA PRO A 727 -45.82 13.25 9.71
C PRO A 727 -44.61 12.62 9.00
N TYR A 728 -43.41 13.15 9.23
CA TYR A 728 -42.17 12.72 8.60
C TYR A 728 -41.54 11.46 9.24
N THR A 729 -42.12 10.95 10.33
CA THR A 729 -41.58 9.80 11.07
C THR A 729 -42.41 8.55 10.84
N LEU A 730 -41.82 7.53 10.22
CA LEU A 730 -42.43 6.22 10.00
C LEU A 730 -41.98 5.22 11.07
N GLN A 731 -42.91 4.54 11.71
CA GLN A 731 -42.61 3.40 12.57
C GLN A 731 -42.54 2.10 11.75
N SER A 732 -41.51 1.28 11.99
CA SER A 732 -41.40 -0.02 11.32
C SER A 732 -42.41 -1.03 11.87
N SER A 733 -42.83 -1.97 11.02
CA SER A 733 -43.60 -3.15 11.44
C SER A 733 -42.70 -4.38 11.40
N VAL A 734 -42.66 -5.11 12.52
CA VAL A 734 -41.77 -6.26 12.68
C VAL A 734 -42.56 -7.55 12.50
N ARG A 735 -42.04 -8.43 11.64
CA ARG A 735 -42.45 -9.84 11.56
C ARG A 735 -41.28 -10.72 11.96
N VAL A 736 -41.47 -11.55 12.98
CA VAL A 736 -40.46 -12.49 13.47
C VAL A 736 -40.91 -13.90 13.09
N TYR A 737 -40.10 -14.59 12.31
CA TYR A 737 -40.38 -15.98 11.91
C TYR A 737 -39.62 -16.93 12.83
N LEU A 738 -40.35 -17.75 13.58
CA LEU A 738 -39.77 -18.77 14.46
C LEU A 738 -40.21 -20.14 13.94
N ASN A 739 -39.27 -20.90 13.39
CA ASN A 739 -39.54 -22.24 12.88
C ASN A 739 -39.15 -23.30 13.92
N GLY A 740 -40.09 -24.10 14.40
CA GLY A 740 -39.81 -25.26 15.26
C GLY A 740 -39.26 -24.95 16.66
N VAL A 741 -39.10 -23.67 17.03
CA VAL A 741 -38.59 -23.24 18.34
C VAL A 741 -39.58 -22.25 18.99
N LYS A 742 -40.09 -22.59 20.17
CA LYS A 742 -40.94 -21.70 20.98
C LYS A 742 -40.07 -20.76 21.82
N LEU A 743 -39.54 -19.71 21.20
CA LEU A 743 -38.85 -18.63 21.92
C LEU A 743 -39.82 -17.51 22.31
N SER A 744 -39.65 -16.96 23.51
CA SER A 744 -40.36 -15.75 23.92
C SER A 744 -39.76 -14.55 23.19
N VAL A 745 -40.58 -13.81 22.45
CA VAL A 745 -40.17 -12.57 21.77
C VAL A 745 -40.50 -11.39 22.68
N SER A 746 -39.48 -10.65 23.08
CA SER A 746 -39.67 -9.39 23.79
C SER A 746 -40.47 -8.40 22.93
N ARG A 747 -41.36 -7.63 23.56
CA ARG A 747 -42.24 -6.69 22.86
C ARG A 747 -42.09 -5.31 23.48
N GLN A 748 -42.00 -4.29 22.64
CA GLN A 748 -42.12 -2.89 23.04
C GLN A 748 -43.46 -2.34 22.56
N SER A 749 -44.17 -1.62 23.43
CA SER A 749 -45.50 -1.08 23.15
C SER A 749 -45.51 -0.09 21.97
N ALA A 750 -44.37 0.53 21.67
CA ALA A 750 -44.22 1.51 20.61
C ALA A 750 -44.24 0.92 19.19
N PHE A 751 -44.12 -0.40 19.00
CA PHE A 751 -44.01 -1.01 17.67
C PHE A 751 -44.92 -2.24 17.49
N PRO A 752 -45.57 -2.41 16.32
CA PRO A 752 -46.35 -3.60 16.02
C PRO A 752 -45.43 -4.78 15.70
N VAL A 753 -45.43 -5.78 16.58
CA VAL A 753 -44.66 -7.03 16.45
C VAL A 753 -45.59 -8.20 16.19
N ARG A 754 -45.37 -8.92 15.08
CA ARG A 754 -46.08 -10.15 14.73
C ARG A 754 -45.11 -11.33 14.74
N VAL A 755 -45.38 -12.31 15.59
CA VAL A 755 -44.65 -13.58 15.58
C VAL A 755 -45.39 -14.53 14.65
N VAL A 756 -44.68 -15.05 13.66
CA VAL A 756 -45.20 -15.98 12.65
C VAL A 756 -44.56 -17.33 12.91
N ASP A 757 -45.40 -18.33 13.18
CA ASP A 757 -45.00 -19.73 13.25
C ASP A 757 -44.83 -20.23 11.81
N SER A 758 -43.58 -20.31 11.33
CA SER A 758 -43.31 -20.53 9.91
C SER A 758 -43.43 -22.02 9.55
N GLY A 759 -44.66 -22.47 9.34
CA GLY A 759 -44.94 -23.72 8.64
C GLY A 759 -44.57 -23.60 7.15
N ALA A 760 -43.31 -23.84 6.82
CA ALA A 760 -42.75 -24.11 5.48
C ALA A 760 -42.96 -23.10 4.31
N SER A 761 -43.77 -22.04 4.44
CA SER A 761 -44.00 -21.10 3.33
C SER A 761 -42.90 -20.04 3.22
N ASP A 762 -42.27 -19.96 2.06
CA ASP A 762 -41.31 -18.91 1.71
C ASP A 762 -41.95 -17.51 1.81
N PHE A 763 -41.13 -16.50 2.10
CA PHE A 763 -41.56 -15.11 2.17
C PHE A 763 -40.69 -14.22 1.28
N ALA A 764 -41.23 -13.07 0.87
CA ALA A 764 -40.51 -12.09 0.07
C ALA A 764 -40.48 -10.72 0.74
N ILE A 765 -39.36 -10.02 0.53
CA ILE A 765 -39.20 -8.60 0.84
C ILE A 765 -39.02 -7.88 -0.49
N SER A 766 -39.75 -6.79 -0.70
CA SER A 766 -39.74 -6.04 -1.95
C SER A 766 -39.63 -4.55 -1.72
N ASN A 767 -38.91 -3.88 -2.60
CA ASN A 767 -39.01 -2.44 -2.82
C ASN A 767 -39.29 -2.21 -4.32
N ARG A 768 -39.23 -0.95 -4.77
CA ARG A 768 -39.47 -0.59 -6.17
C ARG A 768 -38.40 -1.08 -7.17
N TYR A 769 -37.23 -1.50 -6.68
CA TYR A 769 -36.07 -1.89 -7.50
C TYR A 769 -35.85 -3.40 -7.54
N MET A 770 -36.16 -4.10 -6.43
CA MET A 770 -35.92 -5.53 -6.29
C MET A 770 -36.95 -6.21 -5.39
N GLN A 771 -37.20 -7.48 -5.67
CA GLN A 771 -37.92 -8.40 -4.81
C GLN A 771 -37.02 -9.60 -4.52
N VAL A 772 -36.92 -9.97 -3.25
CA VAL A 772 -36.00 -10.96 -2.73
C VAL A 772 -36.78 -12.01 -1.95
N TRP A 773 -36.55 -13.30 -2.25
CA TRP A 773 -37.25 -14.42 -1.62
C TRP A 773 -36.37 -15.09 -0.57
N PHE A 774 -37.00 -15.56 0.51
CA PHE A 774 -36.34 -16.24 1.62
C PHE A 774 -37.07 -17.52 1.92
N SER A 775 -36.29 -18.58 2.19
CA SER A 775 -36.80 -19.85 2.68
C SER A 775 -37.56 -19.64 3.98
N GLY A 776 -38.84 -20.03 4.02
CA GLY A 776 -39.64 -19.97 5.25
C GLY A 776 -39.14 -20.90 6.36
N LEU A 777 -38.34 -21.91 5.97
CA LEU A 777 -37.77 -22.91 6.86
C LEU A 777 -36.44 -22.44 7.48
N THR A 778 -35.53 -21.91 6.66
CA THR A 778 -34.14 -21.62 7.06
C THR A 778 -33.83 -20.13 7.20
N GLY A 779 -34.68 -19.25 6.65
CA GLY A 779 -34.43 -17.81 6.59
C GLY A 779 -33.33 -17.39 5.60
N LEU A 780 -32.77 -18.34 4.84
CA LEU A 780 -31.75 -18.05 3.83
C LEU A 780 -32.38 -17.54 2.54
N LEU A 781 -31.64 -16.67 1.84
CA LEU A 781 -31.96 -16.18 0.50
C LEU A 781 -32.19 -17.35 -0.47
N LYS A 782 -33.25 -17.26 -1.30
CA LYS A 782 -33.64 -18.27 -2.28
C LYS A 782 -33.73 -17.70 -3.69
#